data_AF-A0A971NME3-F1
#
_entry.id   AF-A0A971NME3-F1
#
_cell.length_a   1.000
_cell.length_b   1.000
_cell.length_c   1.000
_cell.angle_alpha   90.00
_cell.angle_beta   90.00
_cell.angle_gamma   90.00
#
_symmetry.space_group_name_H-M   'P 1'
#
loop_
_entity.id
_entity.type
_entity.pdbx_description
1 polymer ?
#
loop_
_entity_poly.entity_id
_entity_poly.type
_entity_poly.pdbx_seq_one_letter_code
_entity_poly.pdbx_strand_id
1 'polypeptide(L)'
;DVRYIYHGNDGTSTPWNDTAQLDFLKAEVREAVIRKTIEVARDFPVIRFDAAMTLAKRHFQRLWYPLPGYGGDIPSRSAHSVSQEDFDALFPEEFWRELVDRVAREAPDTLLLAEAFWLMEGYFVRSLGMHRVYNSAFMNMLKNEENSKYRDVMKNVLRFNPEILKRFVNFMNNPDEEPAVAQFGKGDKYFGVATMMATLPGLPMFGHGQIEGFGEKYGMEYRRSYWDEGVDDHLVARHEREIFPLLRKRYLFSEADNFVLYDVVGEGGHVNEDVFAYSNMAGDERALVLYNNRYAEARGWVRRSVGMSEDAGGGRRLVHKTLGEALRLSDDDTVYCILEDFREGLQYLRHGRTLCTDGLFVHLGAFKSNVFMNFRELRDHDGQVKRLYEYLGGRGVPDVASELQELYLKKILDPFRTLAGRSFLIQTVREGVSRGDVSDAFLQALAGFMREVRVYLYAWRDEADTVQVVGAVHSLVKSLLNVPSLKTKAPKRLKPCIDYLFSRIPESVTEDLRWWRVPLLWGIVSMTGALVEQQAVAVKSRVLMDDLLLGKVVRESLTALGLDEGAARHELMLIQTLISSRDWYDRADREGLGRVMEDLFADTDAQAFMGVNEFEGRLWFNKESFEDLLYWLFAISVIRSAAVTSGKMRLDGERVLKSFGYVTSAAASAEKAGYEVRAFLSTVR
;
A
#
# COMPACT_ATOMS: atom_id res chain seq x y z
N ASP A 1 -23.95 66.97 12.11
CA ASP A 1 -24.17 65.63 12.68
C ASP A 1 -22.94 64.76 12.55
N VAL A 2 -22.51 64.17 13.66
CA VAL A 2 -21.44 63.17 13.68
C VAL A 2 -22.10 61.79 13.53
N ARG A 3 -21.64 60.99 12.57
CA ARG A 3 -22.09 59.61 12.37
C ARG A 3 -20.96 58.66 12.73
N TYR A 4 -21.28 57.62 13.48
CA TYR A 4 -20.34 56.57 13.86
C TYR A 4 -20.58 55.34 12.99
N ILE A 5 -19.51 54.72 12.52
CA ILE A 5 -19.55 53.42 11.84
C ILE A 5 -19.16 52.37 12.88
N TYR A 6 -20.02 51.36 13.06
CA TYR A 6 -19.69 50.24 13.92
C TYR A 6 -18.79 49.26 13.17
N HIS A 7 -17.71 48.90 13.84
CA HIS A 7 -16.86 47.80 13.42
C HIS A 7 -17.57 46.46 13.65
N GLY A 8 -17.20 45.45 12.86
CA GLY A 8 -17.67 44.09 13.05
C GLY A 8 -17.21 43.53 14.39
N ASN A 9 -18.09 42.74 15.01
CA ASN A 9 -17.83 42.09 16.30
C ASN A 9 -18.78 40.89 16.46
N ASP A 10 -18.25 39.75 16.86
CA ASP A 10 -18.97 38.51 17.13
C ASP A 10 -19.41 38.34 18.60
N GLY A 11 -19.06 39.30 19.45
CA GLY A 11 -19.34 39.34 20.88
C GLY A 11 -18.29 38.62 21.75
N THR A 12 -17.20 38.10 21.19
CA THR A 12 -16.20 37.32 21.95
C THR A 12 -14.97 38.13 22.35
N SER A 13 -14.62 39.15 21.56
CA SER A 13 -13.39 39.93 21.75
C SER A 13 -13.56 41.40 21.32
N THR A 14 -12.44 42.11 21.15
CA THR A 14 -12.44 43.47 20.63
C THR A 14 -12.94 43.48 19.17
N PRO A 15 -13.68 44.53 18.75
CA PRO A 15 -14.17 44.63 17.37
C PRO A 15 -13.02 44.66 16.36
N TRP A 16 -13.23 44.07 15.18
CA TRP A 16 -12.25 44.08 14.09
C TRP A 16 -12.05 45.51 13.56
N ASN A 17 -10.80 45.98 13.54
CA ASN A 17 -10.50 47.41 13.34
C ASN A 17 -10.60 47.90 11.88
N ASP A 18 -10.81 46.99 10.94
CA ASP A 18 -10.79 47.19 9.49
C ASP A 18 -12.12 46.84 8.81
N THR A 19 -13.16 46.54 9.59
CA THR A 19 -14.48 46.16 9.08
C THR A 19 -15.53 47.23 9.36
N ALA A 20 -16.52 47.34 8.47
CA ALA A 20 -17.75 48.08 8.71
C ALA A 20 -18.91 47.10 8.73
N GLN A 21 -19.61 47.01 9.85
CA GLN A 21 -20.66 46.02 10.02
C GLN A 21 -21.98 46.55 9.43
N LEU A 22 -22.58 45.74 8.55
CA LEU A 22 -23.81 46.09 7.84
C LEU A 22 -25.06 45.86 8.72
N ASP A 23 -26.02 46.76 8.62
CA ASP A 23 -27.28 46.69 9.36
C ASP A 23 -28.32 45.84 8.62
N PHE A 24 -28.41 44.56 8.99
CA PHE A 24 -29.36 43.61 8.41
C PHE A 24 -30.79 43.80 8.93
N LEU A 25 -31.08 44.75 9.82
CA LEU A 25 -32.47 45.12 10.13
C LEU A 25 -33.14 45.81 8.93
N LYS A 26 -32.34 46.43 8.06
CA LYS A 26 -32.78 47.10 6.83
C LYS A 26 -32.93 46.12 5.67
N ALA A 27 -34.13 46.07 5.08
CA ALA A 27 -34.45 45.16 3.97
C ALA A 27 -33.60 45.43 2.72
N GLU A 28 -33.31 46.70 2.42
CA GLU A 28 -32.49 47.10 1.29
C GLU A 28 -31.02 46.63 1.41
N VAL A 29 -30.50 46.51 2.64
CA VAL A 29 -29.16 45.97 2.89
C VAL A 29 -29.14 44.47 2.62
N ARG A 30 -30.14 43.73 3.13
CA ARG A 30 -30.26 42.29 2.90
C ARG A 30 -30.35 41.96 1.39
N GLU A 31 -31.21 42.66 0.65
CA GLU A 31 -31.34 42.47 -0.80
C GLU A 31 -30.05 42.83 -1.55
N ALA A 32 -29.35 43.90 -1.16
CA ALA A 32 -28.08 44.28 -1.78
C ALA A 32 -27.01 43.17 -1.61
N VAL A 33 -26.92 42.56 -0.42
CA VAL A 33 -26.00 41.46 -0.15
C VAL A 33 -26.40 40.20 -0.93
N ILE A 34 -27.69 39.87 -1.01
CA ILE A 34 -28.18 38.72 -1.80
C ILE A 34 -27.82 38.89 -3.27
N ARG A 35 -28.15 40.04 -3.88
CA ARG A 35 -27.85 40.30 -5.29
C ARG A 35 -26.35 40.25 -5.58
N LYS A 36 -25.53 40.81 -4.70
CA LYS A 36 -24.07 40.76 -4.86
C LYS A 36 -23.54 39.33 -4.76
N THR A 37 -24.07 38.53 -3.83
CA THR A 37 -23.73 37.10 -3.73
C THR A 37 -24.09 36.35 -5.02
N ILE A 38 -25.27 36.59 -5.58
CA ILE A 38 -25.71 35.96 -6.85
C ILE A 38 -24.84 36.42 -8.02
N GLU A 39 -24.42 37.69 -8.05
CA GLU A 39 -23.48 38.19 -9.05
C GLU A 39 -22.15 37.44 -8.96
N VAL A 40 -21.58 37.29 -7.75
CA VAL A 40 -20.34 36.52 -7.51
C VAL A 40 -20.52 35.05 -7.91
N ALA A 41 -21.67 34.45 -7.63
CA ALA A 41 -21.99 33.07 -7.94
C ALA A 41 -21.98 32.74 -9.44
N ARG A 42 -22.14 33.75 -10.31
CA ARG A 42 -22.04 33.58 -11.77
C ARG A 42 -20.61 33.35 -12.24
N ASP A 43 -19.64 33.89 -11.51
CA ASP A 43 -18.22 33.76 -11.84
C ASP A 43 -17.55 32.66 -11.01
N PHE A 44 -18.04 32.40 -9.79
CA PHE A 44 -17.46 31.46 -8.84
C PHE A 44 -18.49 30.43 -8.36
N PRO A 45 -18.35 29.15 -8.73
CA PRO A 45 -19.32 28.10 -8.37
C PRO A 45 -19.22 27.66 -6.91
N VAL A 46 -18.28 28.19 -6.13
CA VAL A 46 -18.07 27.84 -4.73
C VAL A 46 -17.89 29.13 -3.94
N ILE A 47 -18.74 29.33 -2.93
CA ILE A 47 -18.70 30.51 -2.06
C ILE A 47 -18.64 30.07 -0.60
N ARG A 48 -17.59 30.50 0.11
CA ARG A 48 -17.47 30.37 1.57
C ARG A 48 -17.88 31.68 2.23
N PHE A 49 -18.85 31.62 3.13
CA PHE A 49 -19.29 32.74 3.94
C PHE A 49 -18.55 32.75 5.27
N ASP A 50 -17.82 33.85 5.48
CA ASP A 50 -17.12 34.17 6.71
C ASP A 50 -18.10 34.53 7.83
N ALA A 51 -17.79 34.13 9.06
CA ALA A 51 -18.55 34.49 10.27
C ALA A 51 -20.08 34.37 10.11
N ALA A 52 -20.55 33.35 9.39
CA ALA A 52 -21.94 33.27 8.93
C ALA A 52 -22.95 33.22 10.09
N MET A 53 -22.52 32.67 11.23
CA MET A 53 -23.32 32.60 12.46
C MET A 53 -23.76 33.98 12.97
N THR A 54 -22.99 35.05 12.72
CA THR A 54 -23.30 36.41 13.19
C THR A 54 -24.53 37.00 12.50
N LEU A 55 -24.87 36.51 11.31
CA LEU A 55 -26.00 36.99 10.50
C LEU A 55 -27.26 36.12 10.62
N ALA A 56 -27.22 35.04 11.40
CA ALA A 56 -28.45 34.31 11.75
C ALA A 56 -29.33 35.22 12.62
N LYS A 57 -30.64 35.29 12.33
CA LYS A 57 -31.56 36.30 12.89
C LYS A 57 -31.44 36.46 14.41
N ARG A 58 -31.41 35.35 15.14
CA ARG A 58 -31.23 35.33 16.62
C ARG A 58 -29.91 35.95 17.07
N HIS A 59 -28.81 35.63 16.41
CA HIS A 59 -27.49 36.17 16.78
C HIS A 59 -27.32 37.61 16.31
N PHE A 60 -27.88 37.95 15.15
CA PHE A 60 -27.93 39.33 14.70
C PHE A 60 -28.66 40.19 15.74
N GLN A 61 -29.84 39.78 16.24
CA GLN A 61 -30.53 40.48 17.32
C GLN A 61 -29.67 40.60 18.58
N ARG A 62 -29.12 39.47 19.05
CA ARG A 62 -28.28 39.44 20.27
C ARG A 62 -27.09 40.41 20.19
N LEU A 63 -26.45 40.50 19.03
CA LEU A 63 -25.25 41.31 18.82
C LEU A 63 -25.57 42.78 18.54
N TRP A 64 -26.59 43.07 17.72
CA TRP A 64 -26.88 44.42 17.23
C TRP A 64 -27.99 45.16 17.97
N TYR A 65 -29.05 44.44 18.34
CA TYR A 65 -30.30 44.98 18.86
C TYR A 65 -30.78 44.11 20.03
N PRO A 66 -30.02 44.08 21.15
CA PRO A 66 -30.33 43.19 22.27
C PRO A 66 -31.72 43.48 22.83
N LEU A 67 -32.32 42.50 23.48
CA LEU A 67 -33.63 42.70 24.12
C LEU A 67 -33.54 43.75 25.24
N PRO A 68 -34.59 44.58 25.43
CA PRO A 68 -34.63 45.55 26.52
C PRO A 68 -34.39 44.90 27.89
N GLY A 69 -33.49 45.47 28.68
CA GLY A 69 -33.10 44.94 30.00
C GLY A 69 -32.00 43.86 29.97
N TYR A 70 -31.55 43.45 28.79
CA TYR A 70 -30.37 42.61 28.61
C TYR A 70 -29.18 43.49 28.20
N GLY A 71 -28.03 43.36 28.88
CA GLY A 71 -26.84 44.18 28.60
C GLY A 71 -26.24 43.97 27.19
N GLY A 72 -26.65 42.91 26.50
CA GLY A 72 -26.09 42.50 25.21
C GLY A 72 -24.65 42.00 25.32
N ASP A 73 -24.16 41.35 24.26
CA ASP A 73 -22.76 40.90 24.22
C ASP A 73 -21.80 42.05 23.82
N ILE A 74 -22.35 43.11 23.20
CA ILE A 74 -21.61 44.31 22.80
C ILE A 74 -22.09 45.49 23.68
N PRO A 75 -21.28 46.00 24.62
CA PRO A 75 -21.72 46.98 25.60
C PRO A 75 -22.36 48.25 25.01
N SER A 76 -21.83 48.76 23.90
CA SER A 76 -22.36 49.96 23.22
C SER A 76 -23.71 49.74 22.54
N ARG A 77 -24.15 48.49 22.34
CA ARG A 77 -25.44 48.14 21.71
C ARG A 77 -26.60 48.06 22.69
N SER A 78 -26.34 47.97 23.99
CA SER A 78 -27.37 47.99 25.04
C SER A 78 -28.32 49.20 24.95
N ALA A 79 -27.81 50.36 24.53
CA ALA A 79 -28.59 51.59 24.32
C ALA A 79 -29.50 51.55 23.08
N HIS A 80 -29.35 50.54 22.23
CA HIS A 80 -30.09 50.38 20.97
C HIS A 80 -30.98 49.12 21.01
N SER A 81 -31.54 48.80 22.18
CA SER A 81 -32.40 47.62 22.34
C SER A 81 -33.69 47.72 21.53
N VAL A 82 -34.16 46.56 21.03
CA VAL A 82 -35.41 46.44 20.25
C VAL A 82 -36.22 45.28 20.82
N SER A 83 -37.54 45.48 20.95
CA SER A 83 -38.44 44.43 21.42
C SER A 83 -38.46 43.24 20.45
N GLN A 84 -38.85 42.06 20.93
CA GLN A 84 -38.94 40.88 20.05
C GLN A 84 -39.93 41.09 18.90
N GLU A 85 -41.09 41.69 19.20
CA GLU A 85 -42.16 41.96 18.22
C GLU A 85 -41.70 42.93 17.14
N ASP A 86 -41.09 44.05 17.52
CA ASP A 86 -40.58 45.05 16.57
C ASP A 86 -39.45 44.48 15.72
N PHE A 87 -38.56 43.68 16.33
CA PHE A 87 -37.45 43.05 15.62
C PHE A 87 -37.96 42.04 14.59
N ASP A 88 -38.93 41.20 14.97
CA ASP A 88 -39.54 40.22 14.05
C ASP A 88 -40.31 40.90 12.91
N ALA A 89 -40.91 42.06 13.14
CA ALA A 89 -41.55 42.85 12.08
C ALA A 89 -40.54 43.42 11.07
N LEU A 90 -39.37 43.85 11.53
CA LEU A 90 -38.32 44.46 10.69
C LEU A 90 -37.40 43.43 10.02
N PHE A 91 -37.23 42.27 10.64
CA PHE A 91 -36.45 41.13 10.15
C PHE A 91 -37.32 39.87 10.13
N PRO A 92 -38.32 39.77 9.24
CA PRO A 92 -39.32 38.70 9.28
C PRO A 92 -38.72 37.31 8.97
N GLU A 93 -37.94 37.22 7.90
CA GLU A 93 -37.38 35.96 7.38
C GLU A 93 -35.91 35.77 7.76
N GLU A 94 -35.45 34.52 7.83
CA GLU A 94 -34.02 34.23 8.00
C GLU A 94 -33.22 34.60 6.74
N PHE A 95 -32.23 35.49 6.88
CA PHE A 95 -31.42 35.95 5.74
C PHE A 95 -30.78 34.80 4.96
N TRP A 96 -30.16 33.85 5.66
CA TRP A 96 -29.49 32.71 5.01
C TRP A 96 -30.46 31.81 4.27
N ARG A 97 -31.69 31.65 4.78
CA ARG A 97 -32.74 30.87 4.12
C ARG A 97 -33.13 31.54 2.81
N GLU A 98 -33.38 32.85 2.86
CA GLU A 98 -33.70 33.63 1.65
C GLU A 98 -32.57 33.56 0.62
N LEU A 99 -31.32 33.73 1.05
CA LEU A 99 -30.15 33.66 0.17
C LEU A 99 -30.03 32.29 -0.51
N VAL A 100 -30.14 31.20 0.24
CA VAL A 100 -30.06 29.83 -0.30
C VAL A 100 -31.16 29.60 -1.32
N ASP A 101 -32.40 29.98 -1.01
CA ASP A 101 -33.53 29.77 -1.91
C ASP A 101 -33.42 30.62 -3.19
N ARG A 102 -32.83 31.82 -3.11
CA ARG A 102 -32.55 32.68 -4.26
C ARG A 102 -31.42 32.11 -5.12
N VAL A 103 -30.31 31.68 -4.52
CA VAL A 103 -29.19 31.04 -5.23
C VAL A 103 -29.67 29.77 -5.94
N ALA A 104 -30.46 28.92 -5.30
CA ALA A 104 -31.01 27.71 -5.92
C ALA A 104 -31.87 28.02 -7.17
N ARG A 105 -32.47 29.21 -7.26
CA ARG A 105 -33.29 29.64 -8.40
C ARG A 105 -32.48 30.37 -9.48
N GLU A 106 -31.55 31.22 -9.08
CA GLU A 106 -30.86 32.16 -9.96
C GLU A 106 -29.43 31.73 -10.35
N ALA A 107 -28.81 30.87 -9.56
CA ALA A 107 -27.47 30.32 -9.76
C ALA A 107 -27.37 28.88 -9.20
N PRO A 108 -28.16 27.91 -9.75
CA PRO A 108 -28.36 26.59 -9.15
C PRO A 108 -27.09 25.73 -9.02
N ASP A 109 -26.07 26.00 -9.82
CA ASP A 109 -24.80 25.24 -9.81
C ASP A 109 -23.80 25.75 -8.73
N THR A 110 -24.25 26.60 -7.81
CA THR A 110 -23.41 27.21 -6.78
C THR A 110 -23.40 26.41 -5.48
N LEU A 111 -22.21 25.99 -5.04
CA LEU A 111 -21.98 25.42 -3.73
C LEU A 111 -21.76 26.52 -2.68
N LEU A 112 -22.51 26.43 -1.57
CA LEU A 112 -22.45 27.41 -0.49
C LEU A 112 -21.92 26.76 0.79
N LEU A 113 -20.86 27.32 1.35
CA LEU A 113 -20.20 26.85 2.55
C LEU A 113 -20.33 27.92 3.64
N ALA A 114 -20.87 27.56 4.81
CA ALA A 114 -20.89 28.45 5.96
C ALA A 114 -19.77 28.10 6.94
N GLU A 115 -18.99 29.11 7.32
CA GLU A 115 -18.32 29.08 8.60
C GLU A 115 -19.35 29.42 9.68
N ALA A 116 -19.78 28.41 10.43
CA ALA A 116 -20.65 28.58 11.57
C ALA A 116 -20.04 27.87 12.79
N PHE A 117 -19.86 28.62 13.87
CA PHE A 117 -19.44 28.10 15.17
C PHE A 117 -20.64 28.03 16.14
N TRP A 118 -20.37 27.77 17.41
CA TRP A 118 -21.37 27.75 18.51
C TRP A 118 -22.41 26.63 18.42
N LEU A 119 -22.02 25.45 17.92
CA LEU A 119 -22.90 24.27 17.79
C LEU A 119 -24.12 24.51 16.88
N MET A 120 -24.01 25.48 15.96
CA MET A 120 -25.06 25.87 15.02
C MET A 120 -25.05 25.07 13.71
N GLU A 121 -24.10 24.15 13.53
CA GLU A 121 -23.91 23.40 12.28
C GLU A 121 -25.21 22.70 11.86
N GLY A 122 -25.89 22.07 12.83
CA GLY A 122 -27.18 21.44 12.62
C GLY A 122 -28.31 22.41 12.27
N TYR A 123 -28.26 23.67 12.72
CA TYR A 123 -29.25 24.71 12.36
C TYR A 123 -29.01 25.22 10.94
N PHE A 124 -27.75 25.50 10.57
CA PHE A 124 -27.39 25.94 9.23
C PHE A 124 -27.75 24.91 8.16
N VAL A 125 -27.51 23.63 8.43
CA VAL A 125 -27.83 22.55 7.49
C VAL A 125 -29.33 22.29 7.43
N ARG A 126 -29.99 22.10 8.58
CA ARG A 126 -31.39 21.63 8.61
C ARG A 126 -32.38 22.76 8.36
N SER A 127 -32.17 23.91 9.00
CA SER A 127 -33.14 25.00 9.04
C SER A 127 -32.82 26.12 8.06
N LEU A 128 -31.54 26.39 7.77
CA LEU A 128 -31.14 27.44 6.80
C LEU A 128 -30.77 26.90 5.42
N GLY A 129 -30.50 25.60 5.29
CA GLY A 129 -30.39 24.93 3.99
C GLY A 129 -29.02 25.04 3.35
N MET A 130 -28.02 25.48 4.12
CA MET A 130 -26.65 25.60 3.63
C MET A 130 -26.14 24.26 3.08
N HIS A 131 -25.40 24.31 1.98
CA HIS A 131 -24.90 23.11 1.32
C HIS A 131 -23.79 22.43 2.13
N ARG A 132 -22.89 23.22 2.71
CA ARG A 132 -21.84 22.74 3.63
C ARG A 132 -21.66 23.66 4.83
N VAL A 133 -21.21 23.11 5.94
CA VAL A 133 -20.92 23.87 7.17
C VAL A 133 -19.67 23.35 7.87
N TYR A 134 -18.88 24.25 8.43
CA TYR A 134 -17.66 23.94 9.18
C TYR A 134 -17.99 23.09 10.41
N ASN A 135 -17.26 22.00 10.61
CA ASN A 135 -17.43 21.10 11.76
C ASN A 135 -16.35 21.35 12.80
N SER A 136 -16.50 22.43 13.56
CA SER A 136 -15.58 22.80 14.65
C SER A 136 -15.52 21.76 15.77
N ALA A 137 -16.59 20.99 15.97
CA ALA A 137 -16.63 19.90 16.93
C ALA A 137 -15.61 18.80 16.59
N PHE A 138 -15.41 18.48 15.30
CA PHE A 138 -14.39 17.52 14.85
C PHE A 138 -13.00 17.94 15.33
N MET A 139 -12.58 19.17 15.02
CA MET A 139 -11.26 19.65 15.40
C MET A 139 -11.09 19.71 16.92
N ASN A 140 -11.99 20.42 17.62
CA ASN A 140 -11.82 20.72 19.04
C ASN A 140 -11.94 19.47 19.92
N MET A 141 -12.93 18.60 19.66
CA MET A 141 -13.12 17.41 20.49
C MET A 141 -12.04 16.37 20.25
N LEU A 142 -11.59 16.17 19.00
CA LEU A 142 -10.50 15.20 18.72
C LEU A 142 -9.15 15.70 19.24
N LYS A 143 -8.88 17.01 19.15
CA LYS A 143 -7.68 17.63 19.76
C LYS A 143 -7.64 17.34 21.26
N ASN A 144 -8.74 17.62 21.95
CA ASN A 144 -8.84 17.53 23.41
C ASN A 144 -9.14 16.11 23.92
N GLU A 145 -9.19 15.10 23.03
CA GLU A 145 -9.56 13.72 23.36
C GLU A 145 -10.93 13.59 24.04
N GLU A 146 -11.85 14.52 23.73
CA GLU A 146 -13.24 14.47 24.17
C GLU A 146 -14.05 13.51 23.27
N ASN A 147 -13.52 12.29 23.13
CA ASN A 147 -13.98 11.31 22.13
C ASN A 147 -15.45 10.92 22.31
N SER A 148 -15.89 10.76 23.56
CA SER A 148 -17.30 10.50 23.90
C SER A 148 -18.23 11.60 23.39
N LYS A 149 -17.85 12.89 23.55
CA LYS A 149 -18.64 14.02 23.05
C LYS A 149 -18.73 13.99 21.53
N TYR A 150 -17.63 13.73 20.83
CA TYR A 150 -17.64 13.68 19.36
C TYR A 150 -18.45 12.48 18.84
N ARG A 151 -18.34 11.32 19.49
CA ARG A 151 -19.19 10.15 19.19
C ARG A 151 -20.66 10.46 19.41
N ASP A 152 -21.03 11.19 20.46
CA ASP A 152 -22.41 11.62 20.70
C ASP A 152 -22.91 12.55 19.59
N VAL A 153 -22.09 13.49 19.11
CA VAL A 153 -22.44 14.34 17.96
C VAL A 153 -22.76 13.47 16.75
N MET A 154 -21.90 12.52 16.39
CA MET A 154 -22.14 11.62 15.25
C MET A 154 -23.38 10.74 15.45
N LYS A 155 -23.54 10.13 16.64
CA LYS A 155 -24.70 9.30 17.00
C LYS A 155 -26.01 10.09 16.87
N ASN A 156 -26.03 11.34 17.34
CA ASN A 156 -27.21 12.21 17.24
C ASN A 156 -27.54 12.57 15.79
N VAL A 157 -26.52 12.86 14.98
CA VAL A 157 -26.69 13.12 13.55
C VAL A 157 -27.25 11.87 12.85
N LEU A 158 -26.68 10.69 13.08
CA LEU A 158 -27.12 9.44 12.47
C LEU A 158 -28.54 9.04 12.88
N ARG A 159 -28.94 9.25 14.14
CA ARG A 159 -30.30 8.98 14.62
C ARG A 159 -31.35 9.92 14.03
N PHE A 160 -30.94 11.15 13.70
CA PHE A 160 -31.84 12.13 13.10
C PHE A 160 -31.86 12.01 11.57
N ASN A 161 -30.72 12.24 10.93
CA ASN A 161 -30.53 12.11 9.50
C ASN A 161 -29.07 11.90 9.09
N PRO A 162 -28.67 10.69 8.65
CA PRO A 162 -27.32 10.40 8.19
C PRO A 162 -26.82 11.32 7.06
N GLU A 163 -27.72 11.78 6.19
CA GLU A 163 -27.42 12.70 5.07
C GLU A 163 -26.85 14.06 5.52
N ILE A 164 -26.89 14.38 6.81
CA ILE A 164 -26.26 15.59 7.34
C ILE A 164 -24.73 15.44 7.38
N LEU A 165 -24.19 14.22 7.57
CA LEU A 165 -22.75 14.01 7.66
C LEU A 165 -22.02 14.51 6.41
N LYS A 166 -22.60 14.29 5.21
CA LYS A 166 -22.01 14.77 3.96
C LYS A 166 -21.99 16.29 3.81
N ARG A 167 -22.68 17.01 4.70
CA ARG A 167 -22.70 18.46 4.73
C ARG A 167 -21.61 19.07 5.61
N PHE A 168 -20.91 18.26 6.40
CA PHE A 168 -19.82 18.76 7.24
C PHE A 168 -18.54 19.00 6.43
N VAL A 169 -17.87 20.10 6.77
CA VAL A 169 -16.49 20.37 6.37
C VAL A 169 -15.62 20.04 7.58
N ASN A 170 -14.91 18.91 7.51
CA ASN A 170 -14.00 18.48 8.57
C ASN A 170 -12.61 19.06 8.29
N PHE A 171 -11.99 19.68 9.29
CA PHE A 171 -10.68 20.32 9.20
C PHE A 171 -9.90 20.12 10.50
N MET A 172 -8.57 20.20 10.41
CA MET A 172 -7.68 20.13 11.58
C MET A 172 -7.19 21.52 12.01
N ASN A 173 -7.20 22.48 11.10
CA ASN A 173 -7.00 23.89 11.38
C ASN A 173 -7.65 24.73 10.27
N ASN A 174 -7.81 26.01 10.56
CA ASN A 174 -8.15 27.08 9.63
C ASN A 174 -7.30 28.32 10.01
N PRO A 175 -7.42 29.45 9.30
CA PRO A 175 -6.63 30.66 9.61
C PRO A 175 -6.87 31.25 11.02
N ASP A 176 -8.03 31.01 11.63
CA ASP A 176 -8.37 31.56 12.95
C ASP A 176 -7.85 30.68 14.10
N GLU A 177 -7.61 29.40 13.82
CA GLU A 177 -7.15 28.39 14.78
C GLU A 177 -5.64 28.18 14.72
N GLU A 178 -5.08 27.55 15.76
CA GLU A 178 -3.65 27.19 15.76
C GLU A 178 -3.33 26.20 14.61
N PRO A 179 -2.11 26.20 14.04
CA PRO A 179 -1.73 25.26 13.00
C PRO A 179 -1.91 23.79 13.43
N ALA A 180 -2.22 22.92 12.48
CA ALA A 180 -2.52 21.51 12.79
C ALA A 180 -1.35 20.81 13.50
N VAL A 181 -0.10 21.15 13.17
CA VAL A 181 1.09 20.62 13.85
C VAL A 181 1.22 21.08 15.29
N ALA A 182 0.76 22.28 15.64
CA ALA A 182 0.73 22.79 17.00
C ALA A 182 -0.38 22.12 17.82
N GLN A 183 -1.54 21.84 17.18
CA GLN A 183 -2.70 21.24 17.83
C GLN A 183 -2.58 19.72 18.02
N PHE A 184 -2.04 18.99 17.03
CA PHE A 184 -2.03 17.53 17.00
C PHE A 184 -0.63 16.91 16.99
N GLY A 185 0.41 17.72 16.96
CA GLY A 185 1.79 17.28 16.75
C GLY A 185 2.04 16.84 15.30
N LYS A 186 3.13 16.09 15.10
CA LYS A 186 3.55 15.52 13.79
C LYS A 186 3.50 13.99 13.75
N GLY A 187 3.03 13.37 14.84
CA GLY A 187 3.04 11.93 15.06
C GLY A 187 1.72 11.25 14.71
N ASP A 188 1.46 10.11 15.36
CA ASP A 188 0.32 9.26 15.01
C ASP A 188 -1.05 9.89 15.34
N LYS A 189 -1.13 10.80 16.33
CA LYS A 189 -2.37 11.54 16.60
C LYS A 189 -2.78 12.39 15.39
N TYR A 190 -1.84 13.15 14.83
CA TYR A 190 -2.04 13.94 13.61
C TYR A 190 -2.54 13.06 12.46
N PHE A 191 -1.84 11.98 12.13
CA PHE A 191 -2.21 11.13 11.00
C PHE A 191 -3.49 10.33 11.23
N GLY A 192 -3.80 9.99 12.48
CA GLY A 192 -5.06 9.36 12.85
C GLY A 192 -6.27 10.27 12.63
N VAL A 193 -6.17 11.54 13.05
CA VAL A 193 -7.22 12.54 12.81
C VAL A 193 -7.30 12.91 11.32
N ALA A 194 -6.16 13.04 10.62
CA ALA A 194 -6.14 13.26 9.17
C ALA A 194 -6.78 12.09 8.40
N THR A 195 -6.58 10.85 8.88
CA THR A 195 -7.27 9.66 8.33
C THR A 195 -8.76 9.83 8.48
N MET A 196 -9.27 10.14 9.68
CA MET A 196 -10.70 10.39 9.89
C MET A 196 -11.24 11.51 9.01
N MET A 197 -10.50 12.61 8.87
CA MET A 197 -10.87 13.73 8.01
C MET A 197 -11.04 13.28 6.55
N ALA A 198 -10.12 12.44 6.06
CA ALA A 198 -10.15 11.91 4.69
C ALA A 198 -11.24 10.85 4.45
N THR A 199 -11.60 10.06 5.48
CA THR A 199 -12.48 8.88 5.33
C THR A 199 -13.89 9.03 5.90
N LEU A 200 -14.20 10.14 6.58
CA LEU A 200 -15.58 10.47 6.94
C LEU A 200 -16.36 11.06 5.75
N PRO A 201 -17.70 10.94 5.74
CA PRO A 201 -18.55 11.65 4.80
C PRO A 201 -18.36 13.17 4.90
N GLY A 202 -18.56 13.86 3.79
CA GLY A 202 -18.44 15.31 3.70
C GLY A 202 -17.15 15.80 3.06
N LEU A 203 -16.76 17.03 3.35
CA LEU A 203 -15.62 17.69 2.71
C LEU A 203 -14.42 17.74 3.67
N PRO A 204 -13.28 17.07 3.36
CA PRO A 204 -12.04 17.34 4.06
C PRO A 204 -11.48 18.68 3.60
N MET A 205 -11.06 19.52 4.54
CA MET A 205 -10.38 20.78 4.25
C MET A 205 -9.04 20.81 4.97
N PHE A 206 -7.97 20.95 4.18
CA PHE A 206 -6.61 21.11 4.69
C PHE A 206 -6.30 22.60 4.83
N GLY A 207 -5.78 23.00 5.99
CA GLY A 207 -5.29 24.36 6.19
C GLY A 207 -4.03 24.64 5.37
N HIS A 208 -3.76 25.91 5.11
CA HIS A 208 -2.49 26.31 4.51
C HIS A 208 -1.31 25.84 5.37
N GLY A 209 -0.24 25.36 4.73
CA GLY A 209 0.96 24.88 5.41
C GLY A 209 0.78 23.57 6.19
N GLN A 210 -0.42 22.97 6.20
CA GLN A 210 -0.70 21.76 6.96
C GLN A 210 0.10 20.56 6.45
N ILE A 211 0.24 20.42 5.12
CA ILE A 211 0.98 19.30 4.49
C ILE A 211 2.48 19.51 4.68
N GLU A 212 2.94 20.74 4.50
CA GLU A 212 4.34 21.17 4.62
C GLU A 212 4.83 21.19 6.08
N GLY A 213 3.90 21.25 7.04
CA GLY A 213 4.19 21.20 8.47
C GLY A 213 4.55 22.54 9.09
N PHE A 214 4.09 23.65 8.50
CA PHE A 214 4.31 25.02 9.01
C PHE A 214 3.61 25.23 10.35
N GLY A 215 4.34 25.86 11.27
CA GLY A 215 3.94 26.13 12.64
C GLY A 215 3.61 27.59 12.92
N GLU A 216 3.88 28.52 12.00
CA GLU A 216 3.46 29.92 12.15
C GLU A 216 1.93 30.02 12.05
N LYS A 217 1.31 30.53 13.13
CA LYS A 217 -0.04 31.05 13.05
C LYS A 217 0.02 32.44 12.41
N TYR A 218 -0.52 32.57 11.21
CA TYR A 218 -0.62 33.88 10.56
C TYR A 218 -2.10 34.28 10.45
N GLY A 219 -2.44 35.43 11.02
CA GLY A 219 -3.73 36.09 10.85
C GLY A 219 -3.84 36.82 9.50
N MET A 220 -5.06 37.22 9.15
CA MET A 220 -5.37 37.89 7.89
C MET A 220 -4.79 39.31 7.79
N GLU A 221 -4.32 39.88 8.91
CA GLU A 221 -3.68 41.18 8.99
C GLU A 221 -2.24 41.22 8.45
N TYR A 222 -1.63 40.05 8.20
CA TYR A 222 -0.24 39.95 7.76
C TYR A 222 -0.11 39.72 6.25
N ARG A 223 0.83 40.44 5.62
CA ARG A 223 1.06 40.38 4.17
C ARG A 223 1.90 39.17 3.72
N ARG A 224 2.64 38.56 4.63
CA ARG A 224 3.53 37.41 4.41
C ARG A 224 3.83 36.71 5.74
N SER A 225 4.33 35.47 5.68
CA SER A 225 4.95 34.80 6.83
C SER A 225 6.12 35.62 7.39
N TYR A 226 6.27 35.63 8.71
CA TYR A 226 7.46 36.16 9.37
C TYR A 226 8.49 35.07 9.65
N TRP A 227 8.05 33.83 9.74
CA TRP A 227 8.94 32.69 9.97
C TRP A 227 9.45 32.17 8.63
N ASP A 228 10.75 31.92 8.56
CA ASP A 228 11.40 31.25 7.43
C ASP A 228 11.36 29.74 7.69
N GLU A 229 10.17 29.15 7.49
CA GLU A 229 9.94 27.73 7.71
C GLU A 229 10.24 26.91 6.45
N GLY A 230 11.10 25.90 6.59
CA GLY A 230 11.31 24.89 5.55
C GLY A 230 10.21 23.82 5.55
N VAL A 231 10.00 23.17 4.41
CA VAL A 231 9.10 22.02 4.30
C VAL A 231 9.63 20.86 5.13
N ASP A 232 8.76 20.22 5.92
CA ASP A 232 9.06 18.99 6.64
C ASP A 232 8.89 17.78 5.71
N ASP A 233 9.97 17.40 5.01
CA ASP A 233 9.96 16.30 4.04
C ASP A 233 9.46 14.98 4.64
N HIS A 234 9.69 14.73 5.93
CA HIS A 234 9.19 13.53 6.59
C HIS A 234 7.67 13.57 6.73
N LEU A 235 7.11 14.71 7.16
CA LEU A 235 5.67 14.89 7.27
C LEU A 235 4.99 14.79 5.89
N VAL A 236 5.58 15.38 4.85
CA VAL A 236 5.09 15.27 3.47
C VAL A 236 5.11 13.82 2.99
N ALA A 237 6.22 13.11 3.14
CA ALA A 237 6.33 11.70 2.75
C ALA A 237 5.32 10.82 3.49
N ARG A 238 4.99 11.14 4.75
CA ARG A 238 3.92 10.44 5.48
C ARG A 238 2.53 10.76 4.92
N HIS A 239 2.23 12.00 4.52
CA HIS A 239 0.97 12.32 3.83
C HIS A 239 0.84 11.57 2.51
N GLU A 240 1.91 11.52 1.71
CA GLU A 240 1.96 10.81 0.44
C GLU A 240 1.68 9.31 0.61
N ARG A 241 2.21 8.71 1.67
CA ARG A 241 2.02 7.28 1.96
C ARG A 241 0.67 6.98 2.59
N GLU A 242 0.20 7.81 3.53
CA GLU A 242 -0.90 7.44 4.45
C GLU A 242 -2.22 8.15 4.14
N ILE A 243 -2.20 9.35 3.54
CA ILE A 243 -3.39 10.20 3.38
C ILE A 243 -3.77 10.40 1.91
N PHE A 244 -2.83 10.75 1.03
CA PHE A 244 -3.12 11.03 -0.38
C PHE A 244 -3.79 9.86 -1.12
N PRO A 245 -3.44 8.59 -0.87
CA PRO A 245 -4.13 7.47 -1.48
C PRO A 245 -5.61 7.38 -1.05
N LEU A 246 -5.93 7.72 0.20
CA LEU A 246 -7.30 7.80 0.70
C LEU A 246 -8.06 8.96 0.03
N LEU A 247 -7.38 10.09 -0.20
CA LEU A 247 -7.94 11.22 -0.94
C LEU A 247 -8.24 10.87 -2.42
N ARG A 248 -7.39 10.06 -3.07
CA ARG A 248 -7.67 9.56 -4.42
C ARG A 248 -8.90 8.64 -4.45
N LYS A 249 -9.24 8.02 -3.32
CA LYS A 249 -10.45 7.20 -3.12
C LYS A 249 -11.59 7.96 -2.44
N ARG A 250 -11.66 9.30 -2.49
CA ARG A 250 -12.75 10.06 -1.83
C ARG A 250 -14.15 9.59 -2.24
N TYR A 251 -14.34 9.11 -3.47
CA TYR A 251 -15.63 8.55 -3.93
C TYR A 251 -16.16 7.41 -3.05
N LEU A 252 -15.28 6.65 -2.38
CA LEU A 252 -15.64 5.56 -1.46
C LEU A 252 -16.17 6.07 -0.11
N PHE A 253 -15.87 7.32 0.23
CA PHE A 253 -16.02 7.85 1.58
C PHE A 253 -16.89 9.11 1.64
N SER A 254 -17.16 9.80 0.52
CA SER A 254 -17.77 11.13 0.51
C SER A 254 -19.27 11.12 0.84
N GLU A 255 -19.97 10.06 0.45
CA GLU A 255 -21.41 9.88 0.66
C GLU A 255 -21.74 9.19 1.98
N ALA A 256 -22.99 9.37 2.44
CA ALA A 256 -23.49 8.80 3.69
C ALA A 256 -24.42 7.59 3.49
N ASP A 257 -24.79 7.24 2.25
CA ASP A 257 -25.78 6.19 1.95
C ASP A 257 -25.42 4.82 2.54
N ASN A 258 -24.15 4.44 2.45
CA ASN A 258 -23.63 3.18 2.99
C ASN A 258 -22.77 3.39 4.25
N PHE A 259 -22.77 4.58 4.83
CA PHE A 259 -21.97 4.88 6.02
C PHE A 259 -22.58 4.20 7.25
N VAL A 260 -21.75 3.45 7.97
CA VAL A 260 -22.16 2.75 9.20
C VAL A 260 -21.14 3.02 10.30
N LEU A 261 -21.59 3.56 11.44
CA LEU A 261 -20.79 3.76 12.64
C LEU A 261 -21.02 2.61 13.63
N TYR A 262 -19.94 2.08 14.21
CA TYR A 262 -19.98 0.96 15.15
C TYR A 262 -19.59 1.37 16.58
N ASP A 263 -20.09 0.59 17.53
CA ASP A 263 -19.53 0.54 18.87
C ASP A 263 -18.41 -0.50 18.92
N VAL A 264 -17.29 -0.15 19.56
CA VAL A 264 -16.21 -1.09 19.87
C VAL A 264 -16.38 -1.51 21.31
N VAL A 265 -16.70 -2.79 21.53
CA VAL A 265 -17.02 -3.30 22.86
C VAL A 265 -15.79 -4.01 23.44
N GLY A 266 -15.28 -3.50 24.56
CA GLY A 266 -14.14 -4.10 25.27
C GLY A 266 -14.52 -5.35 26.06
N GLU A 267 -13.53 -5.99 26.69
CA GLU A 267 -13.71 -7.25 27.45
C GLU A 267 -14.73 -7.15 28.60
N GLY A 268 -14.92 -5.95 29.16
CA GLY A 268 -15.93 -5.69 30.21
C GLY A 268 -17.36 -5.49 29.70
N GLY A 269 -17.62 -5.64 28.39
CA GLY A 269 -18.94 -5.40 27.80
C GLY A 269 -19.33 -3.92 27.63
N HIS A 270 -18.43 -3.00 27.98
CA HIS A 270 -18.62 -1.56 27.82
C HIS A 270 -18.11 -1.07 26.46
N VAL A 271 -18.78 -0.06 25.92
CA VAL A 271 -18.33 0.63 24.71
C VAL A 271 -17.09 1.44 25.03
N ASN A 272 -16.03 1.24 24.26
CA ASN A 272 -14.85 2.09 24.28
C ASN A 272 -15.11 3.31 23.39
N GLU A 273 -15.40 4.45 24.03
CA GLU A 273 -15.67 5.70 23.31
C GLU A 273 -14.40 6.35 22.73
N ASP A 274 -13.19 5.88 23.09
CA ASP A 274 -11.93 6.37 22.50
C ASP A 274 -11.65 5.81 21.10
N VAL A 275 -12.36 4.73 20.72
CA VAL A 275 -12.19 4.10 19.40
C VAL A 275 -13.33 4.49 18.48
N PHE A 276 -12.96 5.08 17.35
CA PHE A 276 -13.85 5.33 16.22
C PHE A 276 -13.76 4.15 15.26
N ALA A 277 -14.89 3.52 14.95
CA ALA A 277 -14.96 2.40 14.01
C ALA A 277 -16.15 2.62 13.07
N TYR A 278 -15.91 2.71 11.77
CA TYR A 278 -16.97 2.92 10.78
C TYR A 278 -16.61 2.32 9.43
N SER A 279 -17.62 1.99 8.64
CA SER A 279 -17.47 1.48 7.28
C SER A 279 -18.21 2.33 6.27
N ASN A 280 -17.77 2.25 5.02
CA ASN A 280 -18.48 2.81 3.88
C ASN A 280 -18.29 1.93 2.63
N MET A 281 -19.15 2.13 1.63
CA MET A 281 -19.11 1.37 0.37
C MET A 281 -19.48 2.25 -0.82
N ALA A 282 -18.83 1.97 -1.96
CA ALA A 282 -19.18 2.51 -3.26
C ALA A 282 -19.11 1.38 -4.29
N GLY A 283 -20.27 1.02 -4.87
CA GLY A 283 -20.38 -0.19 -5.67
C GLY A 283 -20.03 -1.43 -4.85
N ASP A 284 -19.05 -2.20 -5.34
CA ASP A 284 -18.53 -3.39 -4.66
C ASP A 284 -17.31 -3.11 -3.78
N GLU A 285 -16.74 -1.90 -3.84
CA GLU A 285 -15.63 -1.50 -2.98
C GLU A 285 -16.12 -1.21 -1.57
N ARG A 286 -15.33 -1.67 -0.59
CA ARG A 286 -15.65 -1.69 0.84
C ARG A 286 -14.48 -1.12 1.62
N ALA A 287 -14.77 -0.33 2.63
CA ALA A 287 -13.78 0.13 3.60
C ALA A 287 -14.29 -0.02 5.03
N LEU A 288 -13.40 -0.41 5.94
CA LEU A 288 -13.60 -0.37 7.39
C LEU A 288 -12.43 0.40 8.02
N VAL A 289 -12.73 1.54 8.62
CA VAL A 289 -11.76 2.41 9.27
C VAL A 289 -11.90 2.29 10.77
N LEU A 290 -10.77 2.09 11.44
CA LEU A 290 -10.68 2.13 12.89
C LEU A 290 -9.61 3.11 13.32
N TYR A 291 -9.88 3.89 14.36
CA TYR A 291 -8.90 4.81 14.95
C TYR A 291 -9.08 4.91 16.46
N ASN A 292 -7.99 4.74 17.19
CA ASN A 292 -7.93 4.93 18.63
C ASN A 292 -7.40 6.33 18.96
N ASN A 293 -8.28 7.30 19.29
CA ASN A 293 -7.86 8.66 19.60
C ASN A 293 -7.48 8.83 21.08
N ARG A 294 -6.58 7.98 21.57
CA ARG A 294 -6.11 7.99 22.96
C ARG A 294 -4.67 7.53 23.05
N TYR A 295 -3.92 8.10 23.99
CA TYR A 295 -2.59 7.61 24.34
C TYR A 295 -2.66 6.37 25.25
N ALA A 296 -3.30 5.31 24.77
CA ALA A 296 -3.43 4.02 25.46
C ALA A 296 -3.71 2.91 24.43
N GLU A 297 -3.43 1.65 24.77
CA GLU A 297 -3.89 0.52 23.94
C GLU A 297 -5.40 0.34 24.06
N ALA A 298 -6.04 -0.05 22.95
CA ALA A 298 -7.46 -0.38 22.89
C ALA A 298 -7.66 -1.75 22.26
N ARG A 299 -8.52 -2.58 22.88
CA ARG A 299 -8.92 -3.90 22.38
C ARG A 299 -10.43 -4.04 22.48
N GLY A 300 -11.04 -4.67 21.49
CA GLY A 300 -12.48 -4.91 21.52
C GLY A 300 -13.04 -5.47 20.23
N TRP A 301 -14.35 -5.69 20.24
CA TRP A 301 -15.10 -6.24 19.14
C TRP A 301 -15.89 -5.16 18.40
N VAL A 302 -15.73 -5.11 17.07
CA VAL A 302 -16.58 -4.35 16.16
C VAL A 302 -17.63 -5.29 15.60
N ARG A 303 -18.85 -5.22 16.14
CA ARG A 303 -19.91 -6.19 15.82
C ARG A 303 -21.18 -5.55 15.28
N ARG A 304 -21.71 -4.56 15.99
CA ARG A 304 -23.03 -3.98 15.73
C ARG A 304 -22.93 -2.46 15.63
N SER A 305 -23.67 -1.90 14.68
CA SER A 305 -23.73 -0.45 14.50
C SER A 305 -24.44 0.22 15.67
N VAL A 306 -24.14 1.51 15.85
CA VAL A 306 -25.02 2.41 16.61
C VAL A 306 -26.40 2.47 15.95
N GLY A 307 -27.39 3.00 16.66
CA GLY A 307 -28.72 3.22 16.07
C GLY A 307 -28.66 4.33 15.03
N MET A 308 -29.10 4.05 13.79
CA MET A 308 -29.10 4.99 12.67
C MET A 308 -30.48 5.08 12.04
N SER A 309 -30.86 6.26 11.55
CA SER A 309 -32.12 6.47 10.87
C SER A 309 -32.03 6.02 9.41
N GLU A 310 -33.00 5.22 8.97
CA GLU A 310 -33.17 4.79 7.58
C GLU A 310 -34.55 5.24 7.07
N ASP A 311 -34.63 5.69 5.82
CA ASP A 311 -35.88 6.06 5.19
C ASP A 311 -36.67 4.80 4.78
N ALA A 312 -37.91 4.69 5.24
CA ALA A 312 -38.79 3.56 4.97
C ALA A 312 -40.02 3.95 4.12
N GLY A 313 -39.91 4.98 3.26
CA GLY A 313 -40.96 5.30 2.26
C GLY A 313 -42.27 5.81 2.87
N GLY A 314 -42.18 6.52 3.99
CA GLY A 314 -43.33 7.01 4.77
C GLY A 314 -42.97 7.51 6.18
N GLY A 315 -41.71 7.37 6.58
CA GLY A 315 -41.17 7.80 7.85
C GLY A 315 -39.73 7.29 8.05
N ARG A 316 -39.07 7.77 9.10
CA ARG A 316 -37.72 7.34 9.48
C ARG A 316 -37.79 6.29 10.58
N ARG A 317 -37.11 5.16 10.40
CA ARG A 317 -36.98 4.10 11.41
C ARG A 317 -35.55 3.99 11.91
N LEU A 318 -35.38 3.63 13.19
CA LEU A 318 -34.06 3.36 13.75
C LEU A 318 -33.67 1.91 13.43
N VAL A 319 -32.52 1.73 12.78
CA VAL A 319 -31.96 0.42 12.42
C VAL A 319 -30.59 0.24 13.05
N HIS A 320 -30.22 -1.04 13.24
CA HIS A 320 -28.87 -1.46 13.57
C HIS A 320 -28.43 -2.49 12.53
N LYS A 321 -27.17 -2.42 12.11
CA LYS A 321 -26.58 -3.34 11.15
C LYS A 321 -25.45 -4.12 11.83
N THR A 322 -25.31 -5.40 11.52
CA THR A 322 -24.08 -6.15 11.84
C THR A 322 -22.96 -5.72 10.88
N LEU A 323 -21.71 -6.05 11.23
CA LEU A 323 -20.58 -5.82 10.35
C LEU A 323 -20.76 -6.52 8.99
N GLY A 324 -21.27 -7.76 8.99
CA GLY A 324 -21.56 -8.52 7.78
C GLY A 324 -22.64 -7.89 6.90
N GLU A 325 -23.75 -7.42 7.49
CA GLU A 325 -24.83 -6.74 6.76
C GLU A 325 -24.34 -5.43 6.11
N ALA A 326 -23.58 -4.64 6.87
CA ALA A 326 -23.11 -3.33 6.43
C ALA A 326 -22.04 -3.42 5.32
N LEU A 327 -21.17 -4.43 5.37
CA LEU A 327 -20.14 -4.68 4.35
C LEU A 327 -20.58 -5.66 3.26
N ARG A 328 -21.83 -6.15 3.30
CA ARG A 328 -22.40 -7.14 2.36
C ARG A 328 -21.52 -8.39 2.24
N LEU A 329 -21.12 -8.95 3.38
CA LEU A 329 -20.32 -10.18 3.46
C LEU A 329 -21.22 -11.42 3.36
N SER A 330 -20.68 -12.50 2.79
CA SER A 330 -21.34 -13.80 2.74
C SER A 330 -21.32 -14.48 4.11
N ASP A 331 -22.51 -14.74 4.69
CA ASP A 331 -22.67 -15.58 5.88
C ASP A 331 -22.64 -17.07 5.50
N ASP A 332 -21.43 -17.57 5.23
CA ASP A 332 -21.18 -18.95 4.81
C ASP A 332 -19.95 -19.51 5.55
N ASP A 333 -20.09 -20.72 6.10
CA ASP A 333 -19.05 -21.42 6.87
C ASP A 333 -17.87 -21.88 6.01
N THR A 334 -18.06 -21.91 4.70
CA THR A 334 -17.02 -22.26 3.73
C THR A 334 -16.33 -21.02 3.16
N VAL A 335 -16.73 -19.81 3.55
CA VAL A 335 -16.16 -18.57 3.03
C VAL A 335 -15.20 -17.96 4.05
N TYR A 336 -14.04 -17.54 3.56
CA TYR A 336 -13.05 -16.76 4.29
C TYR A 336 -12.87 -15.41 3.60
N CYS A 337 -12.79 -14.34 4.37
CA CYS A 337 -12.57 -12.99 3.86
C CYS A 337 -11.11 -12.59 4.05
N ILE A 338 -10.46 -12.18 2.97
CA ILE A 338 -9.22 -11.42 2.99
C ILE A 338 -9.58 -9.95 3.14
N LEU A 339 -8.97 -9.28 4.10
CA LEU A 339 -9.07 -7.83 4.28
C LEU A 339 -7.65 -7.26 4.40
N GLU A 340 -7.37 -6.22 3.64
CA GLU A 340 -6.04 -5.63 3.51
C GLU A 340 -5.98 -4.34 4.34
N ASP A 341 -5.09 -4.28 5.33
CA ASP A 341 -4.80 -2.99 5.97
C ASP A 341 -3.93 -2.16 5.04
N PHE A 342 -4.55 -1.14 4.46
CA PHE A 342 -3.95 -0.22 3.52
C PHE A 342 -2.67 0.43 4.06
N ARG A 343 -2.58 0.68 5.37
CA ARG A 343 -1.41 1.37 5.95
C ARG A 343 -0.18 0.47 6.05
N GLU A 344 -0.38 -0.80 6.40
CA GLU A 344 0.70 -1.76 6.60
C GLU A 344 0.98 -2.60 5.34
N GLY A 345 0.07 -2.62 4.38
CA GLY A 345 0.15 -3.50 3.20
C GLY A 345 0.00 -4.98 3.57
N LEU A 346 -0.58 -5.27 4.74
CA LEU A 346 -0.79 -6.62 5.22
C LEU A 346 -2.22 -7.07 4.95
N GLN A 347 -2.35 -8.30 4.47
CA GLN A 347 -3.60 -9.01 4.29
C GLN A 347 -3.86 -9.90 5.51
N TYR A 348 -5.10 -9.89 5.98
CA TYR A 348 -5.55 -10.73 7.08
C TYR A 348 -6.65 -11.67 6.58
N LEU A 349 -6.56 -12.95 6.96
CA LEU A 349 -7.57 -13.95 6.66
C LEU A 349 -8.54 -14.06 7.85
N ARG A 350 -9.84 -13.93 7.60
CA ARG A 350 -10.90 -14.03 8.61
C ARG A 350 -11.99 -14.97 8.13
N HIS A 351 -12.65 -15.64 9.06
CA HIS A 351 -13.75 -16.52 8.74
C HIS A 351 -15.03 -15.72 8.46
N GLY A 352 -15.70 -15.98 7.32
CA GLY A 352 -16.82 -15.19 6.81
C GLY A 352 -18.01 -15.16 7.78
N ARG A 353 -18.50 -16.35 8.19
CA ARG A 353 -19.58 -16.45 9.19
C ARG A 353 -19.23 -15.72 10.49
N THR A 354 -18.01 -15.84 10.98
CA THR A 354 -17.57 -15.17 12.23
C THR A 354 -17.61 -13.66 12.10
N LEU A 355 -17.21 -13.09 10.95
CA LEU A 355 -17.35 -11.65 10.71
C LEU A 355 -18.81 -11.19 10.71
N CYS A 356 -19.73 -12.03 10.23
CA CYS A 356 -21.16 -11.73 10.21
C CYS A 356 -21.82 -11.85 11.59
N THR A 357 -21.48 -12.88 12.38
CA THR A 357 -22.16 -13.17 13.67
C THR A 357 -21.50 -12.50 14.86
N ASP A 358 -20.18 -12.60 14.96
CA ASP A 358 -19.37 -12.23 16.13
C ASP A 358 -18.69 -10.87 15.92
N GLY A 359 -18.43 -10.53 14.67
CA GLY A 359 -17.76 -9.29 14.25
C GLY A 359 -16.25 -9.45 14.09
N LEU A 360 -15.54 -8.33 14.13
CA LEU A 360 -14.09 -8.29 14.04
C LEU A 360 -13.49 -7.90 15.38
N PHE A 361 -12.62 -8.76 15.93
CA PHE A 361 -11.76 -8.38 17.06
C PHE A 361 -10.60 -7.52 16.56
N VAL A 362 -10.36 -6.41 17.26
CA VAL A 362 -9.31 -5.45 16.90
C VAL A 362 -8.44 -5.11 18.10
N HIS A 363 -7.17 -4.84 17.82
CA HIS A 363 -6.17 -4.37 18.76
C HIS A 363 -5.45 -3.16 18.16
N LEU A 364 -5.59 -2.01 18.79
CA LEU A 364 -5.04 -0.74 18.36
C LEU A 364 -4.09 -0.20 19.43
N GLY A 365 -2.86 0.13 19.04
CA GLY A 365 -1.95 0.90 19.89
C GLY A 365 -2.43 2.35 20.10
N ALA A 366 -1.69 3.10 20.92
CA ALA A 366 -1.92 4.52 21.14
C ALA A 366 -1.91 5.31 19.81
N PHE A 367 -2.97 6.07 19.55
CA PHE A 367 -3.14 6.86 18.31
C PHE A 367 -3.01 6.05 16.99
N LYS A 368 -3.15 4.73 17.03
CA LYS A 368 -3.09 3.90 15.82
C LYS A 368 -4.44 3.83 15.12
N SER A 369 -4.40 3.67 13.80
CA SER A 369 -5.56 3.39 12.96
C SER A 369 -5.26 2.22 12.03
N ASN A 370 -6.29 1.41 11.76
CA ASN A 370 -6.31 0.44 10.67
C ASN A 370 -7.30 0.93 9.61
N VAL A 371 -6.95 0.78 8.34
CA VAL A 371 -7.84 1.10 7.22
C VAL A 371 -7.95 -0.15 6.36
N PHE A 372 -8.93 -0.99 6.66
CA PHE A 372 -9.17 -2.20 5.88
C PHE A 372 -9.88 -1.85 4.58
N MET A 373 -9.30 -2.25 3.46
CA MET A 373 -9.86 -2.16 2.11
C MET A 373 -9.64 -3.49 1.36
N ASN A 374 -9.98 -3.53 0.06
CA ASN A 374 -9.74 -4.67 -0.83
C ASN A 374 -10.26 -6.01 -0.29
N PHE A 375 -11.47 -5.97 0.28
CA PHE A 375 -12.15 -7.15 0.80
C PHE A 375 -12.37 -8.17 -0.33
N ARG A 376 -11.89 -9.40 -0.14
CA ARG A 376 -12.04 -10.50 -1.09
C ARG A 376 -12.55 -11.74 -0.38
N GLU A 377 -13.55 -12.41 -0.94
CA GLU A 377 -14.07 -13.65 -0.39
C GLU A 377 -13.46 -14.85 -1.11
N LEU A 378 -12.89 -15.77 -0.35
CA LEU A 378 -12.35 -17.05 -0.79
C LEU A 378 -13.23 -18.17 -0.27
N ARG A 379 -13.64 -19.07 -1.16
CA ARG A 379 -14.38 -20.27 -0.78
C ARG A 379 -13.41 -21.44 -0.59
N ASP A 380 -13.53 -22.10 0.56
CA ASP A 380 -12.76 -23.30 0.88
C ASP A 380 -13.45 -24.54 0.30
N HIS A 381 -12.80 -25.18 -0.66
CA HIS A 381 -13.33 -26.35 -1.34
C HIS A 381 -12.70 -27.67 -0.85
N ASP A 382 -11.48 -27.61 -0.31
CA ASP A 382 -10.64 -28.78 0.01
C ASP A 382 -10.05 -28.74 1.43
N GLY A 383 -10.39 -27.72 2.23
CA GLY A 383 -9.95 -27.54 3.61
C GLY A 383 -8.61 -26.82 3.76
N GLN A 384 -7.98 -26.38 2.66
CA GLN A 384 -6.66 -25.73 2.71
C GLN A 384 -6.78 -24.29 3.22
N VAL A 385 -7.84 -23.58 2.86
CA VAL A 385 -8.04 -22.20 3.33
C VAL A 385 -8.28 -22.20 4.84
N LYS A 386 -9.07 -23.16 5.35
CA LYS A 386 -9.24 -23.39 6.79
C LYS A 386 -7.92 -23.67 7.51
N ARG A 387 -7.10 -24.57 6.98
CA ARG A 387 -5.77 -24.87 7.57
C ARG A 387 -4.87 -23.65 7.60
N LEU A 388 -4.88 -22.84 6.53
CA LEU A 388 -4.12 -21.58 6.50
C LEU A 388 -4.65 -20.61 7.55
N TYR A 389 -5.98 -20.45 7.65
CA TYR A 389 -6.60 -19.60 8.66
C TYR A 389 -6.20 -20.01 10.09
N GLU A 390 -6.25 -21.30 10.40
CA GLU A 390 -5.82 -21.85 11.69
C GLU A 390 -4.31 -21.64 11.93
N TYR A 391 -3.49 -21.83 10.90
CA TYR A 391 -2.04 -21.62 10.95
C TYR A 391 -1.67 -20.15 11.19
N LEU A 392 -2.34 -19.22 10.51
CA LEU A 392 -2.09 -17.79 10.66
C LEU A 392 -2.58 -17.26 12.02
N GLY A 393 -3.61 -17.87 12.60
CA GLY A 393 -4.07 -17.53 13.96
C GLY A 393 -4.42 -16.06 14.15
N GLY A 394 -4.90 -15.40 13.08
CA GLY A 394 -5.23 -13.97 13.08
C GLY A 394 -4.11 -13.03 12.63
N ARG A 395 -2.87 -13.51 12.46
CA ARG A 395 -1.71 -12.73 12.00
C ARG A 395 -1.90 -12.22 10.56
N GLY A 396 -1.46 -10.99 10.29
CA GLY A 396 -1.39 -10.42 8.95
C GLY A 396 -0.16 -10.91 8.18
N VAL A 397 -0.31 -11.10 6.87
CA VAL A 397 0.76 -11.53 5.96
C VAL A 397 0.78 -10.61 4.73
N PRO A 398 1.92 -10.43 4.04
CA PRO A 398 1.97 -9.56 2.85
C PRO A 398 1.00 -9.99 1.75
N ASP A 399 0.85 -11.31 1.55
CA ASP A 399 -0.08 -11.85 0.55
C ASP A 399 -0.61 -13.23 0.97
N VAL A 400 -1.92 -13.33 1.17
CA VAL A 400 -2.58 -14.58 1.60
C VAL A 400 -2.51 -15.65 0.50
N ALA A 401 -2.59 -15.26 -0.78
CA ALA A 401 -2.53 -16.21 -1.89
C ALA A 401 -1.18 -16.94 -1.95
N SER A 402 -0.08 -16.19 -1.78
CA SER A 402 1.28 -16.73 -1.71
C SER A 402 1.46 -17.69 -0.52
N GLU A 403 0.93 -17.36 0.65
CA GLU A 403 0.99 -18.23 1.84
C GLU A 403 0.15 -19.51 1.66
N LEU A 404 -1.01 -19.41 0.99
CA LEU A 404 -1.83 -20.57 0.66
C LEU A 404 -1.11 -21.51 -0.33
N GLN A 405 -0.48 -20.94 -1.36
CA GLN A 405 0.31 -21.71 -2.32
C GLN A 405 1.50 -22.40 -1.65
N GLU A 406 2.20 -21.73 -0.74
CA GLU A 406 3.28 -22.33 0.03
C GLU A 406 2.78 -23.50 0.91
N LEU A 407 1.65 -23.35 1.58
CA LEU A 407 1.05 -24.43 2.37
C LEU A 407 0.70 -25.64 1.49
N TYR A 408 0.17 -25.40 0.29
CA TYR A 408 -0.15 -26.45 -0.69
C TYR A 408 1.11 -27.18 -1.18
N LEU A 409 2.20 -26.44 -1.39
CA LEU A 409 3.48 -26.94 -1.87
C LEU A 409 4.41 -27.45 -0.76
N LYS A 410 3.98 -27.44 0.50
CA LYS A 410 4.81 -27.79 1.66
C LYS A 410 5.56 -29.12 1.50
N LYS A 411 4.90 -30.15 0.96
CA LYS A 411 5.53 -31.48 0.73
C LYS A 411 6.70 -31.44 -0.25
N ILE A 412 6.72 -30.47 -1.17
CA ILE A 412 7.80 -30.25 -2.15
C ILE A 412 8.85 -29.30 -1.58
N LEU A 413 8.40 -28.22 -0.93
CA LEU A 413 9.25 -27.17 -0.40
C LEU A 413 10.08 -27.63 0.80
N ASP A 414 9.57 -28.47 1.69
CA ASP A 414 10.32 -28.95 2.86
C ASP A 414 11.57 -29.78 2.47
N PRO A 415 11.47 -30.78 1.56
CA PRO A 415 12.65 -31.45 0.99
C PRO A 415 13.60 -30.49 0.27
N PHE A 416 13.07 -29.53 -0.49
CA PHE A 416 13.91 -28.56 -1.21
C PHE A 416 14.66 -27.61 -0.26
N ARG A 417 14.01 -27.15 0.81
CA ARG A 417 14.63 -26.36 1.89
C ARG A 417 15.76 -27.12 2.58
N THR A 418 15.62 -28.44 2.71
CA THR A 418 16.69 -29.30 3.23
C THR A 418 17.90 -29.28 2.29
N LEU A 419 17.67 -29.44 0.98
CA LEU A 419 18.72 -29.40 -0.05
C LEU A 419 19.41 -28.03 -0.16
N ALA A 420 18.62 -26.96 -0.13
CA ALA A 420 19.10 -25.58 -0.23
C ALA A 420 19.54 -25.00 1.12
N GLY A 421 19.48 -25.76 2.21
CA GLY A 421 19.84 -25.27 3.54
C GLY A 421 21.32 -24.93 3.63
N ARG A 422 21.65 -23.77 4.23
CA ARG A 422 23.02 -23.25 4.37
C ARG A 422 24.05 -24.31 4.79
N SER A 423 23.80 -24.99 5.91
CA SER A 423 24.71 -26.00 6.45
C SER A 423 24.86 -27.20 5.50
N PHE A 424 23.77 -27.60 4.85
CA PHE A 424 23.76 -28.74 3.93
C PHE A 424 24.53 -28.43 2.64
N LEU A 425 24.38 -27.22 2.09
CA LEU A 425 25.16 -26.76 0.93
C LEU A 425 26.65 -26.68 1.26
N ILE A 426 27.02 -26.08 2.40
CA ILE A 426 28.43 -25.97 2.83
C ILE A 426 29.05 -27.36 2.98
N GLN A 427 28.33 -28.28 3.64
CA GLN A 427 28.79 -29.66 3.81
C GLN A 427 28.94 -30.37 2.47
N THR A 428 27.95 -30.24 1.58
CA THR A 428 27.96 -30.85 0.24
C THR A 428 29.18 -30.40 -0.56
N VAL A 429 29.52 -29.11 -0.54
CA VAL A 429 30.69 -28.60 -1.27
C VAL A 429 32.00 -29.02 -0.59
N ARG A 430 32.15 -28.83 0.73
CA ARG A 430 33.40 -29.14 1.43
C ARG A 430 33.76 -30.62 1.38
N GLU A 431 32.80 -31.50 1.70
CA GLU A 431 33.02 -32.94 1.60
C GLU A 431 33.14 -33.38 0.15
N GLY A 432 32.34 -32.79 -0.74
CA GLY A 432 32.27 -33.17 -2.14
C GLY A 432 33.54 -32.85 -2.92
N VAL A 433 34.15 -31.69 -2.68
CA VAL A 433 35.44 -31.32 -3.29
C VAL A 433 36.57 -32.24 -2.80
N SER A 434 36.53 -32.65 -1.53
CA SER A 434 37.51 -33.58 -0.95
C SER A 434 37.36 -35.00 -1.49
N ARG A 435 36.13 -35.51 -1.59
CA ARG A 435 35.81 -36.87 -2.05
C ARG A 435 35.79 -37.01 -3.57
N GLY A 436 35.53 -35.93 -4.30
CA GLY A 436 35.26 -35.95 -5.73
C GLY A 436 33.86 -36.48 -6.09
N ASP A 437 32.94 -36.54 -5.13
CA ASP A 437 31.55 -36.97 -5.32
C ASP A 437 30.63 -36.43 -4.22
N VAL A 438 29.32 -36.43 -4.44
CA VAL A 438 28.32 -36.06 -3.42
C VAL A 438 28.15 -37.16 -2.36
N SER A 439 27.60 -36.82 -1.19
CA SER A 439 27.27 -37.80 -0.16
C SER A 439 25.96 -38.54 -0.46
N ASP A 440 25.77 -39.72 0.15
CA ASP A 440 24.50 -40.45 0.07
C ASP A 440 23.33 -39.62 0.62
N ALA A 441 23.58 -38.80 1.65
CA ALA A 441 22.59 -37.88 2.20
C ALA A 441 22.09 -36.86 1.16
N PHE A 442 23.00 -36.32 0.32
CA PHE A 442 22.61 -35.43 -0.78
C PHE A 442 21.73 -36.17 -1.80
N LEU A 443 22.10 -37.39 -2.20
CA LEU A 443 21.32 -38.18 -3.15
C LEU A 443 19.94 -38.54 -2.60
N GLN A 444 19.84 -38.89 -1.31
CA GLN A 444 18.57 -39.18 -0.65
C GLN A 444 17.65 -37.94 -0.59
N ALA A 445 18.19 -36.79 -0.22
CA ALA A 445 17.44 -35.54 -0.19
C ALA A 445 16.98 -35.12 -1.59
N LEU A 446 17.85 -35.25 -2.60
CA LEU A 446 17.56 -34.96 -4.00
C LEU A 446 16.48 -35.87 -4.56
N ALA A 447 16.58 -37.19 -4.32
CA ALA A 447 15.58 -38.15 -4.72
C ALA A 447 14.23 -37.91 -4.02
N GLY A 448 14.26 -37.53 -2.74
CA GLY A 448 13.06 -37.13 -1.99
C GLY A 448 12.35 -35.94 -2.64
N PHE A 449 13.08 -34.86 -2.90
CA PHE A 449 12.55 -33.67 -3.59
C PHE A 449 11.97 -34.02 -4.96
N MET A 450 12.74 -34.69 -5.83
CA MET A 450 12.28 -35.03 -7.18
C MET A 450 11.06 -35.96 -7.19
N ARG A 451 10.95 -36.85 -6.20
CA ARG A 451 9.78 -37.72 -6.03
C ARG A 451 8.52 -36.92 -5.71
N GLU A 452 8.59 -35.98 -4.76
CA GLU A 452 7.45 -35.14 -4.39
C GLU A 452 7.02 -34.23 -5.55
N VAL A 453 7.99 -33.67 -6.29
CA VAL A 453 7.71 -32.91 -7.54
C VAL A 453 7.00 -33.79 -8.57
N ARG A 454 7.45 -35.04 -8.79
CA ARG A 454 6.78 -35.97 -9.71
C ARG A 454 5.35 -36.26 -9.25
N VAL A 455 5.15 -36.57 -7.97
CA VAL A 455 3.83 -36.88 -7.39
C VAL A 455 2.87 -35.71 -7.58
N TYR A 456 3.36 -34.48 -7.39
CA TYR A 456 2.58 -33.26 -7.59
C TYR A 456 2.20 -33.03 -9.05
N LEU A 457 3.15 -33.15 -9.98
CA LEU A 457 2.93 -32.81 -11.38
C LEU A 457 2.14 -33.89 -12.12
N TYR A 458 2.56 -35.16 -12.02
CA TYR A 458 2.00 -36.27 -12.80
C TYR A 458 2.25 -37.63 -12.11
N ALA A 459 1.30 -38.06 -11.27
CA ALA A 459 1.41 -39.31 -10.51
C ALA A 459 1.52 -40.60 -11.36
N TRP A 460 1.23 -40.54 -12.67
CA TRP A 460 1.26 -41.69 -13.59
C TRP A 460 2.59 -41.90 -14.33
N ARG A 461 3.59 -41.01 -14.17
CA ARG A 461 4.92 -41.24 -14.77
C ARG A 461 5.71 -42.31 -14.02
N ASP A 462 6.45 -43.12 -14.78
CA ASP A 462 7.25 -44.21 -14.25
C ASP A 462 8.31 -43.68 -13.26
N GLU A 463 8.59 -44.45 -12.21
CA GLU A 463 9.61 -44.12 -11.23
C GLU A 463 11.01 -44.11 -11.85
N ALA A 464 11.21 -44.85 -12.95
CA ALA A 464 12.43 -44.84 -13.74
C ALA A 464 12.83 -43.44 -14.23
N ASP A 465 11.87 -42.54 -14.52
CA ASP A 465 12.15 -41.17 -14.95
C ASP A 465 12.79 -40.35 -13.82
N THR A 466 12.30 -40.49 -12.58
CA THR A 466 12.88 -39.82 -11.40
C THR A 466 14.33 -40.25 -11.19
N VAL A 467 14.61 -41.55 -11.32
CA VAL A 467 15.97 -42.10 -11.15
C VAL A 467 16.92 -41.51 -12.21
N GLN A 468 16.47 -41.38 -13.46
CA GLN A 468 17.27 -40.77 -14.53
C GLN A 468 17.56 -39.29 -14.24
N VAL A 469 16.56 -38.53 -13.78
CA VAL A 469 16.73 -37.11 -13.43
C VAL A 469 17.69 -36.93 -12.26
N VAL A 470 17.54 -37.72 -11.20
CA VAL A 470 18.46 -37.73 -10.05
C VAL A 470 19.88 -38.06 -10.49
N GLY A 471 20.05 -39.07 -11.36
CA GLY A 471 21.36 -39.44 -11.92
C GLY A 471 22.00 -38.34 -12.78
N ALA A 472 21.20 -37.61 -13.55
CA ALA A 472 21.69 -36.49 -14.36
C ALA A 472 22.14 -35.30 -13.49
N VAL A 473 21.37 -34.94 -12.46
CA VAL A 473 21.76 -33.91 -11.49
C VAL A 473 23.00 -34.35 -10.71
N HIS A 474 23.06 -35.61 -10.28
CA HIS A 474 24.23 -36.17 -9.63
C HIS A 474 25.49 -36.03 -10.50
N SER A 475 25.43 -36.44 -11.77
CA SER A 475 26.54 -36.30 -12.72
C SER A 475 27.01 -34.85 -12.88
N LEU A 476 26.06 -33.90 -12.93
CA LEU A 476 26.34 -32.48 -13.05
C LEU A 476 27.02 -31.91 -11.79
N VAL A 477 26.48 -32.20 -10.61
CA VAL A 477 27.06 -31.74 -9.33
C VAL A 477 28.41 -32.41 -9.09
N LYS A 478 28.57 -33.68 -9.44
CA LYS A 478 29.86 -34.38 -9.39
C LYS A 478 30.90 -33.70 -10.29
N SER A 479 30.51 -33.27 -11.48
CA SER A 479 31.38 -32.52 -12.39
C SER A 479 31.79 -31.17 -11.79
N LEU A 480 30.85 -30.44 -11.20
CA LEU A 480 31.11 -29.20 -10.45
C LEU A 480 32.14 -29.41 -9.33
N LEU A 481 31.94 -30.42 -8.48
CA LEU A 481 32.83 -30.70 -7.33
C LEU A 481 34.27 -31.07 -7.76
N ASN A 482 34.46 -31.56 -8.98
CA ASN A 482 35.77 -31.92 -9.53
C ASN A 482 36.44 -30.80 -10.33
N VAL A 483 35.79 -29.65 -10.54
CA VAL A 483 36.38 -28.48 -11.25
C VAL A 483 37.75 -28.08 -10.70
N PRO A 484 38.04 -28.06 -9.38
CA PRO A 484 39.36 -27.73 -8.85
C PRO A 484 40.50 -28.58 -9.43
N SER A 485 40.22 -29.82 -9.83
CA SER A 485 41.22 -30.72 -10.42
C SER A 485 41.71 -30.26 -11.80
N LEU A 486 40.97 -29.39 -12.48
CA LEU A 486 41.34 -28.85 -13.78
C LEU A 486 42.55 -27.91 -13.69
N LYS A 487 42.78 -27.26 -12.54
CA LYS A 487 43.93 -26.36 -12.33
C LYS A 487 45.27 -27.07 -12.54
N THR A 488 45.32 -28.38 -12.27
CA THR A 488 46.54 -29.19 -12.39
C THR A 488 46.49 -30.23 -13.51
N LYS A 489 45.30 -30.74 -13.87
CA LYS A 489 45.13 -31.86 -14.80
C LYS A 489 44.67 -31.46 -16.20
N ALA A 490 44.31 -30.21 -16.44
CA ALA A 490 43.82 -29.79 -17.75
C ALA A 490 44.92 -29.84 -18.85
N PRO A 491 44.58 -30.21 -20.10
CA PRO A 491 45.52 -30.13 -21.22
C PRO A 491 46.07 -28.72 -21.43
N LYS A 492 47.36 -28.58 -21.77
CA LYS A 492 48.02 -27.28 -22.01
C LYS A 492 47.26 -26.38 -22.99
N ARG A 493 46.63 -26.95 -24.03
CA ARG A 493 45.82 -26.21 -25.02
C ARG A 493 44.63 -25.47 -24.41
N LEU A 494 44.11 -25.92 -23.27
CA LEU A 494 42.96 -25.31 -22.59
C LEU A 494 43.39 -24.28 -21.54
N LYS A 495 44.70 -24.05 -21.34
CA LYS A 495 45.21 -23.19 -20.28
C LYS A 495 44.53 -21.81 -20.22
N PRO A 496 44.34 -21.06 -21.33
CA PRO A 496 43.65 -19.77 -21.28
C PRO A 496 42.20 -19.88 -20.78
N CYS A 497 41.48 -20.92 -21.20
CA CYS A 497 40.10 -21.17 -20.78
C CYS A 497 40.00 -21.51 -19.29
N ILE A 498 40.95 -22.30 -18.80
CA ILE A 498 41.04 -22.67 -17.38
C ILE A 498 41.46 -21.45 -16.54
N ASP A 499 42.44 -20.66 -17.00
CA ASP A 499 42.85 -19.44 -16.31
C ASP A 499 41.67 -18.43 -16.23
N TYR A 500 40.86 -18.31 -17.29
CA TYR A 500 39.62 -17.52 -17.27
C TYR A 500 38.58 -18.08 -16.29
N LEU A 501 38.34 -19.40 -16.26
CA LEU A 501 37.43 -20.02 -15.29
C LEU A 501 37.87 -19.71 -13.85
N PHE A 502 39.15 -19.94 -13.54
CA PHE A 502 39.72 -19.74 -12.21
C PHE A 502 39.96 -18.27 -11.82
N SER A 503 39.66 -17.32 -12.71
CA SER A 503 39.71 -15.89 -12.38
C SER A 503 38.70 -15.48 -11.30
N ARG A 504 37.59 -16.23 -11.15
CA ARG A 504 36.57 -16.00 -10.11
C ARG A 504 36.37 -17.15 -9.12
N ILE A 505 37.00 -18.31 -9.35
CA ILE A 505 36.96 -19.43 -8.39
C ILE A 505 37.92 -19.14 -7.24
N PRO A 506 37.45 -19.11 -5.97
CA PRO A 506 38.33 -18.92 -4.82
C PRO A 506 39.27 -20.11 -4.63
N GLU A 507 40.45 -19.88 -4.05
CA GLU A 507 41.45 -20.94 -3.82
C GLU A 507 40.97 -22.01 -2.83
N SER A 508 40.06 -21.65 -1.92
CA SER A 508 39.45 -22.53 -0.94
C SER A 508 37.94 -22.34 -0.90
N VAL A 509 37.24 -23.34 -0.36
CA VAL A 509 35.79 -23.28 -0.16
C VAL A 509 35.48 -22.35 1.01
N THR A 510 34.91 -21.19 0.73
CA THR A 510 34.48 -20.19 1.71
C THR A 510 33.12 -20.55 2.33
N GLU A 511 32.78 -19.96 3.49
CA GLU A 511 31.50 -20.23 4.17
C GLU A 511 30.28 -19.64 3.48
N ASP A 512 30.46 -18.57 2.71
CA ASP A 512 29.43 -17.95 1.88
C ASP A 512 29.23 -18.66 0.54
N LEU A 513 30.06 -19.68 0.25
CA LEU A 513 30.06 -20.43 -1.01
C LEU A 513 30.10 -19.51 -2.25
N ARG A 514 30.85 -18.40 -2.19
CA ARG A 514 30.81 -17.28 -3.14
C ARG A 514 30.67 -17.66 -4.61
N TRP A 515 31.48 -18.62 -5.08
CA TRP A 515 31.39 -19.16 -6.44
C TRP A 515 30.56 -20.44 -6.53
N TRP A 516 30.50 -21.22 -5.45
CA TRP A 516 29.89 -22.55 -5.45
C TRP A 516 28.36 -22.54 -5.41
N ARG A 517 27.75 -21.51 -4.81
CA ARG A 517 26.30 -21.44 -4.59
C ARG A 517 25.49 -21.37 -5.89
N VAL A 518 25.89 -20.53 -6.84
CA VAL A 518 25.20 -20.37 -8.14
C VAL A 518 25.15 -21.69 -8.92
N PRO A 519 26.28 -22.36 -9.27
CA PRO A 519 26.25 -23.57 -10.08
C PRO A 519 25.66 -24.77 -9.30
N LEU A 520 25.74 -24.79 -7.97
CA LEU A 520 25.13 -25.85 -7.16
C LEU A 520 23.61 -25.73 -7.15
N LEU A 521 23.07 -24.55 -6.84
CA LEU A 521 21.62 -24.31 -6.83
C LEU A 521 21.04 -24.46 -8.24
N TRP A 522 21.68 -23.88 -9.26
CA TRP A 522 21.34 -24.12 -10.66
C TRP A 522 21.38 -25.61 -11.02
N GLY A 523 22.39 -26.35 -10.57
CA GLY A 523 22.51 -27.78 -10.84
C GLY A 523 21.35 -28.60 -10.28
N ILE A 524 20.84 -28.24 -9.08
CA ILE A 524 19.70 -28.90 -8.44
C ILE A 524 18.40 -28.64 -9.21
N VAL A 525 18.15 -27.39 -9.63
CA VAL A 525 16.85 -27.00 -10.21
C VAL A 525 16.79 -27.10 -11.74
N SER A 526 17.92 -27.03 -12.46
CA SER A 526 17.94 -26.96 -13.92
C SER A 526 17.40 -28.21 -14.64
N MET A 527 17.23 -29.32 -13.92
CA MET A 527 16.72 -30.59 -14.44
C MET A 527 15.28 -30.93 -14.02
N THR A 528 14.63 -30.10 -13.20
CA THR A 528 13.26 -30.40 -12.72
C THR A 528 12.27 -30.55 -13.89
N GLY A 529 12.43 -29.77 -14.96
CA GLY A 529 11.63 -29.83 -16.17
C GLY A 529 11.67 -31.17 -16.91
N ALA A 530 12.72 -31.97 -16.71
CA ALA A 530 12.81 -33.31 -17.30
C ALA A 530 11.75 -34.28 -16.73
N LEU A 531 11.23 -34.00 -15.52
CA LEU A 531 10.10 -34.73 -14.93
C LEU A 531 8.78 -34.46 -15.66
N VAL A 532 8.71 -33.42 -16.49
CA VAL A 532 7.53 -33.05 -17.29
C VAL A 532 7.74 -33.38 -18.76
N GLU A 533 8.86 -32.96 -19.35
CA GLU A 533 9.07 -33.10 -20.79
C GLU A 533 10.56 -33.11 -21.12
N GLN A 534 11.06 -34.22 -21.67
CA GLN A 534 12.48 -34.39 -21.95
C GLN A 534 12.99 -33.49 -23.10
N GLN A 535 12.11 -33.00 -23.98
CA GLN A 535 12.48 -32.15 -25.12
C GLN A 535 12.51 -30.66 -24.78
N ALA A 536 11.91 -30.25 -23.65
CA ALA A 536 11.74 -28.85 -23.27
C ALA A 536 12.27 -28.55 -21.85
N VAL A 537 13.32 -29.27 -21.42
CA VAL A 537 13.82 -29.25 -20.03
C VAL A 537 14.09 -27.83 -19.53
N ALA A 538 14.78 -26.98 -20.29
CA ALA A 538 15.09 -25.60 -19.89
C ALA A 538 13.83 -24.78 -19.59
N VAL A 539 12.89 -24.74 -20.55
CA VAL A 539 11.63 -23.99 -20.44
C VAL A 539 10.79 -24.53 -19.28
N LYS A 540 10.64 -25.86 -19.15
CA LYS A 540 9.85 -26.47 -18.08
C LYS A 540 10.49 -26.27 -16.71
N SER A 541 11.82 -26.41 -16.58
CA SER A 541 12.52 -26.14 -15.31
C SER A 541 12.32 -24.70 -14.86
N ARG A 542 12.33 -23.74 -15.79
CA ARG A 542 12.12 -22.32 -15.48
C ARG A 542 10.69 -22.06 -15.00
N VAL A 543 9.69 -22.61 -15.67
CA VAL A 543 8.27 -22.49 -15.25
C VAL A 543 8.06 -23.13 -13.87
N LEU A 544 8.58 -24.34 -13.66
CA LEU A 544 8.46 -25.03 -12.37
C LEU A 544 9.16 -24.29 -11.22
N MET A 545 10.19 -23.49 -11.51
CA MET A 545 10.85 -22.67 -10.50
C MET A 545 9.89 -21.64 -9.87
N ASP A 546 8.94 -21.12 -10.65
CA ASP A 546 7.93 -20.17 -10.20
C ASP A 546 6.69 -20.89 -9.66
N ASP A 547 6.13 -21.86 -10.41
CA ASP A 547 4.92 -22.60 -10.03
C ASP A 547 5.06 -23.33 -8.69
N LEU A 548 6.25 -23.87 -8.43
CA LEU A 548 6.58 -24.58 -7.19
C LEU A 548 7.24 -23.68 -6.14
N LEU A 549 7.29 -22.36 -6.36
CA LEU A 549 7.92 -21.37 -5.45
C LEU A 549 9.38 -21.69 -5.08
N LEU A 550 10.12 -22.41 -5.94
CA LEU A 550 11.53 -22.76 -5.68
C LEU A 550 12.41 -21.52 -5.63
N GLY A 551 12.08 -20.48 -6.42
CA GLY A 551 12.79 -19.20 -6.39
C GLY A 551 12.78 -18.53 -5.01
N LYS A 552 11.68 -18.66 -4.25
CA LYS A 552 11.57 -18.15 -2.86
C LYS A 552 12.60 -18.84 -1.95
N VAL A 553 12.67 -20.17 -2.00
CA VAL A 553 13.61 -20.96 -1.19
C VAL A 553 15.07 -20.73 -1.61
N VAL A 554 15.33 -20.56 -2.92
CA VAL A 554 16.66 -20.17 -3.42
C VAL A 554 17.07 -18.83 -2.84
N ARG A 555 16.19 -17.82 -2.82
CA ARG A 555 16.47 -16.52 -2.21
C ARG A 555 16.72 -16.64 -0.70
N GLU A 556 15.90 -17.40 0.03
CA GLU A 556 16.12 -17.70 1.46
C GLU A 556 17.50 -18.32 1.71
N SER A 557 17.91 -19.26 0.86
CA SER A 557 19.22 -19.91 0.90
C SER A 557 20.37 -18.92 0.66
N LEU A 558 20.25 -18.07 -0.36
CA LEU A 558 21.23 -17.03 -0.69
C LEU A 558 21.39 -16.03 0.46
N THR A 559 20.28 -15.55 1.03
CA THR A 559 20.32 -14.66 2.21
C THR A 559 20.99 -15.36 3.40
N ALA A 560 20.67 -16.63 3.65
CA ALA A 560 21.31 -17.41 4.73
C ALA A 560 22.82 -17.64 4.50
N LEU A 561 23.30 -17.60 3.25
CA LEU A 561 24.72 -17.65 2.89
C LEU A 561 25.43 -16.28 3.01
N GLY A 562 24.73 -15.24 3.44
CA GLY A 562 25.31 -13.93 3.79
C GLY A 562 25.08 -12.82 2.77
N LEU A 563 24.19 -13.00 1.79
CA LEU A 563 23.79 -11.94 0.86
C LEU A 563 22.70 -11.06 1.48
N ASP A 564 22.72 -9.77 1.16
CA ASP A 564 21.55 -8.92 1.36
C ASP A 564 20.43 -9.24 0.34
N GLU A 565 19.24 -8.72 0.59
CA GLU A 565 18.06 -8.96 -0.26
C GLU A 565 18.22 -8.51 -1.71
N GLY A 566 18.99 -7.45 -1.97
CA GLY A 566 19.28 -6.98 -3.32
C GLY A 566 20.17 -7.96 -4.06
N ALA A 567 21.29 -8.35 -3.44
CA ALA A 567 22.23 -9.31 -3.99
C ALA A 567 21.59 -10.69 -4.19
N ALA A 568 20.78 -11.17 -3.24
CA ALA A 568 20.08 -12.45 -3.35
C ALA A 568 19.07 -12.47 -4.51
N ARG A 569 18.35 -11.35 -4.75
CA ARG A 569 17.49 -11.21 -5.93
C ARG A 569 18.29 -11.22 -7.24
N HIS A 570 19.42 -10.52 -7.28
CA HIS A 570 20.27 -10.47 -8.46
C HIS A 570 20.84 -11.85 -8.83
N GLU A 571 21.34 -12.62 -7.85
CA GLU A 571 21.80 -13.99 -8.09
C GLU A 571 20.66 -14.97 -8.43
N LEU A 572 19.44 -14.76 -7.91
CA LEU A 572 18.27 -15.53 -8.33
C LEU A 572 17.97 -15.31 -9.82
N MET A 573 17.98 -14.06 -10.30
CA MET A 573 17.79 -13.72 -11.72
C MET A 573 18.86 -14.38 -12.60
N LEU A 574 20.12 -14.42 -12.13
CA LEU A 574 21.19 -15.15 -12.80
C LEU A 574 20.87 -16.65 -12.89
N ILE A 575 20.48 -17.30 -11.79
CA ILE A 575 20.15 -18.73 -11.78
C ILE A 575 18.99 -19.01 -12.76
N GLN A 576 17.94 -18.18 -12.74
CA GLN A 576 16.81 -18.27 -13.69
C GLN A 576 17.28 -18.14 -15.14
N THR A 577 18.13 -17.16 -15.44
CA THR A 577 18.72 -16.95 -16.77
C THR A 577 19.55 -18.16 -17.21
N LEU A 578 20.34 -18.75 -16.31
CA LEU A 578 21.15 -19.94 -16.59
C LEU A 578 20.30 -21.21 -16.78
N ILE A 579 19.09 -21.29 -16.21
CA ILE A 579 18.15 -22.38 -16.49
C ILE A 579 17.61 -22.24 -17.91
N SER A 580 17.13 -21.06 -18.30
CA SER A 580 16.65 -20.77 -19.66
C SER A 580 17.75 -20.96 -20.71
N SER A 581 18.97 -20.54 -20.37
CA SER A 581 20.16 -20.61 -21.24
C SER A 581 20.97 -21.89 -21.09
N ARG A 582 20.39 -22.95 -20.49
CA ARG A 582 21.12 -24.18 -20.18
C ARG A 582 21.87 -24.75 -21.38
N ASP A 583 21.19 -24.83 -22.52
CA ASP A 583 21.69 -25.40 -23.79
C ASP A 583 22.30 -24.36 -24.73
N TRP A 584 22.71 -23.19 -24.22
CA TRP A 584 23.22 -22.07 -25.03
C TRP A 584 24.36 -22.48 -25.96
N TYR A 585 25.30 -23.32 -25.50
CA TYR A 585 26.45 -23.74 -26.31
C TYR A 585 26.00 -24.61 -27.48
N ASP A 586 25.16 -25.61 -27.21
CA ASP A 586 24.69 -26.56 -28.21
C ASP A 586 23.83 -25.83 -29.26
N ARG A 587 23.11 -24.79 -28.85
CA ARG A 587 22.42 -23.86 -29.76
C ARG A 587 23.38 -22.96 -30.54
N ALA A 588 24.40 -22.39 -29.91
CA ALA A 588 25.38 -21.54 -30.58
C ALA A 588 26.16 -22.31 -31.66
N ASP A 589 26.51 -23.57 -31.41
CA ASP A 589 27.19 -24.44 -32.39
C ASP A 589 26.28 -24.81 -33.58
N ARG A 590 24.94 -24.84 -33.38
CA ARG A 590 23.95 -25.17 -34.42
C ARG A 590 23.42 -23.95 -35.19
N GLU A 591 23.12 -22.87 -34.49
CA GLU A 591 22.35 -21.70 -34.95
C GLU A 591 23.20 -20.42 -35.02
N GLY A 592 24.41 -20.43 -34.46
CA GLY A 592 25.27 -19.26 -34.33
C GLY A 592 25.05 -18.47 -33.03
N LEU A 593 26.12 -17.81 -32.57
CA LEU A 593 26.12 -17.03 -31.33
C LEU A 593 25.12 -15.87 -31.36
N GLY A 594 24.99 -15.19 -32.51
CA GLY A 594 24.07 -14.06 -32.65
C GLY A 594 22.62 -14.42 -32.34
N ARG A 595 22.17 -15.62 -32.75
CA ARG A 595 20.81 -16.08 -32.46
C ARG A 595 20.59 -16.34 -30.96
N VAL A 596 21.59 -16.90 -30.29
CA VAL A 596 21.54 -17.12 -28.83
C VAL A 596 21.50 -15.79 -28.09
N MET A 597 22.26 -14.78 -28.54
CA MET A 597 22.24 -13.45 -27.95
C MET A 597 20.91 -12.74 -28.19
N GLU A 598 20.31 -12.84 -29.37
CA GLU A 598 18.97 -12.29 -29.64
C GLU A 598 17.93 -12.83 -28.67
N ASP A 599 17.89 -14.15 -28.47
CA ASP A 599 16.94 -14.78 -27.56
C ASP A 599 17.20 -14.36 -26.10
N LEU A 600 18.47 -14.20 -25.72
CA LEU A 600 18.85 -13.77 -24.37
C LEU A 600 18.48 -12.30 -24.11
N PHE A 601 18.55 -11.43 -25.11
CA PHE A 601 18.03 -10.06 -25.01
C PHE A 601 16.51 -9.98 -25.15
N ALA A 602 15.84 -11.02 -25.63
CA ALA A 602 14.38 -11.12 -25.65
C ALA A 602 13.80 -11.70 -24.35
N ASP A 603 14.61 -12.37 -23.53
CA ASP A 603 14.21 -12.97 -22.25
C ASP A 603 14.16 -11.93 -21.12
N THR A 604 13.02 -11.87 -20.42
CA THR A 604 12.77 -10.85 -19.39
C THR A 604 13.70 -10.99 -18.17
N ASP A 605 14.03 -12.23 -17.76
CA ASP A 605 14.90 -12.46 -16.60
C ASP A 605 16.34 -12.05 -16.94
N ALA A 606 16.78 -12.35 -18.15
CA ALA A 606 18.08 -11.95 -18.66
C ALA A 606 18.19 -10.42 -18.80
N GLN A 607 17.16 -9.74 -19.31
CA GLN A 607 17.12 -8.27 -19.37
C GLN A 607 17.21 -7.64 -17.97
N ALA A 608 16.45 -8.17 -17.01
CA ALA A 608 16.49 -7.71 -15.62
C ALA A 608 17.86 -7.92 -14.99
N PHE A 609 18.48 -9.10 -15.21
CA PHE A 609 19.83 -9.38 -14.73
C PHE A 609 20.88 -8.45 -15.35
N MET A 610 20.81 -8.22 -16.66
CA MET A 610 21.74 -7.35 -17.40
C MET A 610 21.48 -5.85 -17.14
N GLY A 611 20.43 -5.48 -16.39
CA GLY A 611 20.08 -4.09 -16.15
C GLY A 611 19.76 -3.33 -17.44
N VAL A 612 18.96 -3.94 -18.33
CA VAL A 612 18.54 -3.29 -19.58
C VAL A 612 17.61 -2.12 -19.28
N ASN A 613 17.96 -0.93 -19.75
CA ASN A 613 17.21 0.30 -19.51
C ASN A 613 17.09 1.14 -20.79
N GLU A 614 16.02 1.93 -20.89
CA GLU A 614 15.81 2.86 -21.99
C GLU A 614 16.33 4.26 -21.64
N PHE A 615 17.14 4.83 -22.54
CA PHE A 615 17.59 6.21 -22.47
C PHE A 615 17.59 6.82 -23.87
N GLU A 616 16.88 7.94 -24.04
CA GLU A 616 16.72 8.66 -25.32
C GLU A 616 16.21 7.76 -26.48
N GLY A 617 15.26 6.87 -26.20
CA GLY A 617 14.68 5.96 -27.20
C GLY A 617 15.62 4.82 -27.64
N ARG A 618 16.71 4.57 -26.90
CA ARG A 618 17.66 3.49 -27.13
C ARG A 618 17.78 2.60 -25.90
N LEU A 619 17.99 1.31 -26.11
CA LEU A 619 18.19 0.34 -25.04
C LEU A 619 19.68 0.15 -24.78
N TRP A 620 20.06 0.24 -23.52
CA TRP A 620 21.41 0.04 -23.02
C TRP A 620 21.41 -1.06 -21.98
N PHE A 621 22.54 -1.75 -21.81
CA PHE A 621 22.70 -2.79 -20.79
C PHE A 621 23.95 -2.56 -19.96
N ASN A 622 23.93 -3.03 -18.70
CA ASN A 622 25.05 -2.85 -17.79
C ASN A 622 26.23 -3.75 -18.17
N LYS A 623 27.42 -3.15 -18.23
CA LYS A 623 28.68 -3.83 -18.59
C LYS A 623 29.01 -4.98 -17.64
N GLU A 624 29.06 -4.69 -16.34
CA GLU A 624 29.50 -5.64 -15.32
C GLU A 624 28.58 -6.86 -15.25
N SER A 625 27.26 -6.65 -15.30
CA SER A 625 26.26 -7.71 -15.32
C SER A 625 26.34 -8.55 -16.59
N PHE A 626 26.57 -7.95 -17.75
CA PHE A 626 26.74 -8.72 -19.00
C PHE A 626 28.02 -9.57 -18.98
N GLU A 627 29.15 -9.01 -18.53
CA GLU A 627 30.39 -9.76 -18.39
C GLU A 627 30.30 -10.88 -17.35
N ASP A 628 29.53 -10.69 -16.27
CA ASP A 628 29.21 -11.75 -15.31
C ASP A 628 28.34 -12.85 -15.94
N LEU A 629 27.31 -12.48 -16.73
CA LEU A 629 26.50 -13.45 -17.45
C LEU A 629 27.35 -14.31 -18.39
N LEU A 630 28.22 -13.68 -19.19
CA LEU A 630 29.13 -14.37 -20.11
C LEU A 630 30.07 -15.32 -19.36
N TYR A 631 30.61 -14.90 -18.21
CA TYR A 631 31.42 -15.75 -17.35
C TYR A 631 30.64 -16.99 -16.90
N TRP A 632 29.39 -16.82 -16.44
CA TRP A 632 28.58 -17.92 -15.97
C TRP A 632 28.11 -18.86 -17.09
N LEU A 633 27.77 -18.34 -18.27
CA LEU A 633 27.48 -19.16 -19.45
C LEU A 633 28.68 -20.06 -19.78
N PHE A 634 29.90 -19.51 -19.76
CA PHE A 634 31.11 -20.29 -19.93
C PHE A 634 31.30 -21.33 -18.80
N ALA A 635 31.14 -20.94 -17.55
CA ALA A 635 31.29 -21.83 -16.40
C ALA A 635 30.35 -23.04 -16.48
N ILE A 636 29.06 -22.83 -16.77
CA ILE A 636 28.11 -23.94 -16.93
C ILE A 636 28.43 -24.81 -18.15
N SER A 637 28.98 -24.24 -19.23
CA SER A 637 29.45 -25.03 -20.38
C SER A 637 30.61 -25.94 -20.00
N VAL A 638 31.58 -25.44 -19.22
CA VAL A 638 32.69 -26.25 -18.71
C VAL A 638 32.17 -27.38 -17.81
N ILE A 639 31.28 -27.08 -16.87
CA ILE A 639 30.71 -28.08 -15.95
C ILE A 639 29.97 -29.18 -16.75
N ARG A 640 29.17 -28.80 -17.75
CA ARG A 640 28.45 -29.74 -18.62
C ARG A 640 29.34 -30.51 -19.60
N SER A 641 30.50 -29.96 -19.96
CA SER A 641 31.48 -30.63 -20.83
C SER A 641 32.27 -31.73 -20.11
N ALA A 642 32.16 -31.79 -18.78
CA ALA A 642 32.92 -32.73 -17.98
C ALA A 642 32.13 -34.02 -17.70
N ALA A 643 32.85 -35.14 -17.71
CA ALA A 643 32.37 -36.42 -17.22
C ALA A 643 33.38 -37.00 -16.24
N VAL A 644 32.93 -37.44 -15.07
CA VAL A 644 33.79 -38.02 -14.03
C VAL A 644 33.57 -39.53 -13.98
N THR A 645 34.53 -40.29 -14.49
CA THR A 645 34.49 -41.77 -14.50
C THR A 645 35.69 -42.31 -13.73
N SER A 646 35.44 -43.20 -12.76
CA SER A 646 36.49 -43.82 -11.92
C SER A 646 37.46 -42.81 -11.28
N GLY A 647 36.94 -41.68 -10.79
CA GLY A 647 37.73 -40.61 -10.16
C GLY A 647 38.58 -39.75 -11.13
N LYS A 648 38.42 -39.94 -12.44
CA LYS A 648 39.08 -39.12 -13.46
C LYS A 648 38.05 -38.25 -14.19
N MET A 649 38.24 -36.93 -14.11
CA MET A 649 37.47 -35.95 -14.87
C MET A 649 38.01 -35.90 -16.31
N ARG A 650 37.13 -36.13 -17.29
CA ARG A 650 37.40 -35.94 -18.72
C ARG A 650 36.59 -34.75 -19.20
N LEU A 651 37.23 -33.85 -19.95
CA LEU A 651 36.59 -32.70 -20.56
C LEU A 651 36.44 -32.90 -22.06
N ASP A 652 35.30 -32.50 -22.60
CA ASP A 652 35.20 -32.16 -24.02
C ASP A 652 35.97 -30.85 -24.29
N GLY A 653 37.23 -31.00 -24.67
CA GLY A 653 38.10 -29.85 -24.92
C GLY A 653 37.70 -29.01 -26.13
N GLU A 654 36.94 -29.54 -27.09
CA GLU A 654 36.44 -28.74 -28.21
C GLU A 654 35.33 -27.81 -27.73
N ARG A 655 34.37 -28.34 -26.97
CA ARG A 655 33.31 -27.54 -26.34
C ARG A 655 33.87 -26.40 -25.48
N VAL A 656 34.86 -26.70 -24.63
CA VAL A 656 35.49 -25.69 -23.77
C VAL A 656 36.15 -24.57 -24.58
N LEU A 657 36.90 -24.91 -25.64
CA LEU A 657 37.58 -23.93 -26.50
C LEU A 657 36.57 -23.06 -27.26
N LYS A 658 35.58 -23.67 -27.90
CA LYS A 658 34.55 -22.96 -28.65
C LYS A 658 33.70 -22.08 -27.73
N SER A 659 33.27 -22.57 -26.58
CA SER A 659 32.51 -21.77 -25.62
C SER A 659 33.31 -20.57 -25.11
N PHE A 660 34.61 -20.74 -24.86
CA PHE A 660 35.50 -19.63 -24.50
C PHE A 660 35.61 -18.60 -25.63
N GLY A 661 35.76 -19.07 -26.88
CA GLY A 661 35.75 -18.21 -28.07
C GLY A 661 34.45 -17.41 -28.22
N TYR A 662 33.31 -18.04 -28.00
CA TYR A 662 32.02 -17.37 -28.08
C TYR A 662 31.87 -16.26 -27.03
N VAL A 663 32.16 -16.54 -25.75
CA VAL A 663 31.98 -15.53 -24.70
C VAL A 663 32.98 -14.38 -24.81
N THR A 664 34.21 -14.65 -25.25
CA THR A 664 35.21 -13.59 -25.49
C THR A 664 34.86 -12.74 -26.71
N SER A 665 34.35 -13.35 -27.78
CA SER A 665 33.84 -12.63 -28.95
C SER A 665 32.61 -11.76 -28.62
N ALA A 666 31.70 -12.26 -27.78
CA ALA A 666 30.55 -11.49 -27.32
C ALA A 666 30.98 -10.27 -26.49
N ALA A 667 31.91 -10.45 -25.55
CA ALA A 667 32.44 -9.34 -24.75
C ALA A 667 33.08 -8.25 -25.62
N ALA A 668 33.93 -8.63 -26.58
CA ALA A 668 34.55 -7.70 -27.52
C ALA A 668 33.53 -6.97 -28.42
N SER A 669 32.47 -7.67 -28.83
CA SER A 669 31.38 -7.09 -29.62
C SER A 669 30.56 -6.08 -28.81
N ALA A 670 30.31 -6.35 -27.52
CA ALA A 670 29.60 -5.43 -26.63
C ALA A 670 30.41 -4.16 -26.35
N GLU A 671 31.72 -4.30 -26.13
CA GLU A 671 32.62 -3.16 -25.96
C GLU A 671 32.66 -2.27 -27.21
N LYS A 672 32.77 -2.88 -28.40
CA LYS A 672 32.73 -2.16 -29.68
C LYS A 672 31.40 -1.45 -29.93
N ALA A 673 30.29 -2.04 -29.47
CA ALA A 673 28.95 -1.48 -29.59
C ALA A 673 28.62 -0.43 -28.52
N GLY A 674 29.52 -0.18 -27.56
CA GLY A 674 29.28 0.74 -26.46
C GLY A 674 28.14 0.30 -25.53
N TYR A 675 27.84 -1.01 -25.48
CA TYR A 675 26.75 -1.58 -24.67
C TYR A 675 25.33 -1.10 -25.04
N GLU A 676 25.14 -0.67 -26.30
CA GLU A 676 23.83 -0.42 -26.88
C GLU A 676 23.27 -1.71 -27.52
N VAL A 677 22.03 -2.08 -27.20
CA VAL A 677 21.47 -3.41 -27.53
C VAL A 677 21.44 -3.66 -29.04
N ARG A 678 20.96 -2.71 -29.86
CA ARG A 678 20.84 -2.93 -31.31
C ARG A 678 22.21 -2.99 -31.98
N ALA A 679 23.13 -2.09 -31.63
CA ALA A 679 24.50 -2.12 -32.12
C ALA A 679 25.20 -3.43 -31.74
N PHE A 680 25.02 -3.92 -30.50
CA PHE A 680 25.59 -5.19 -30.06
C PHE A 680 25.07 -6.37 -30.88
N LEU A 681 23.74 -6.50 -30.99
CA LEU A 681 23.11 -7.59 -31.75
C LEU A 681 23.50 -7.57 -33.25
N SER A 682 23.77 -6.39 -33.82
CA SER A 682 24.27 -6.28 -35.19
C SER A 682 25.74 -6.70 -35.35
N THR A 683 26.54 -6.55 -34.28
CA THR A 683 27.99 -6.81 -34.30
C THR A 683 28.32 -8.28 -34.03
N VAL A 684 27.48 -8.96 -33.24
CA VAL A 684 27.69 -10.36 -32.81
C VAL A 684 27.13 -11.40 -33.81
N ARG A 685 26.44 -10.94 -34.86
CA ARG A 685 25.84 -11.77 -35.91
C ARG A 685 26.85 -12.33 -36.90
#